data_AF-A0A7T8LGW7-F1
#
_entry.id   AF-A0A7T8LGW7-F1
#
_cell.length_a   1.000
_cell.length_b   1.000
_cell.length_c   1.000
_cell.angle_alpha   90.00
_cell.angle_beta   90.00
_cell.angle_gamma   90.00
#
_symmetry.space_group_name_H-M   'P 1'
#
loop_
_entity.id
_entity.type
_entity.pdbx_description
1 polymer ?
#
loop_
_entity_poly.entity_id
_entity_poly.type
_entity_poly.pdbx_seq_one_letter_code
_entity_poly.pdbx_strand_id
1 'polypeptide(L)'
;MTTHLAKLVSELPEIYQTIFGHPEWDGEAARDCNERLGLITQQYGYLSRELGRPLRVLDLGCAQGFFSFSLAARGASVVGVDFQQENIHVCQALADENPDLDVSFRIGRIEDTIEALKADQFDLAIGLSVFHHIVHLHGVTKVKRLLSHLASCTQAMILELAVKEEPLFWRFSQPQDPRELIEQCAFYRLIGQFNTHLSLVPRPMYLISNTRVILEDFNQPFERWQDHPYSGAGFAHKKSRRYYFGENYVCKVFYYSPPNNLLTDEEGQRNREELSNEAEILTHPPREFKTPALLAYGNNDHFGWLVMEKLSGRLLSDMLRAGEALDREKILQSLLVELVKLEKQGLWHDDIRLWNIMVDDQQKASLIDFGSIVNIPRDCSWPLNIFQSFFIFVNELFDEQRSWKQLWRSAPIHPFNLPQPWSNWLYAVWQKPVNAWSFTLLEQLFKTKDRLPVPESNISAIEQWIVAQETVLLENQTRQRDEAAHREQLSQQLYQLNTQVSQLQQDMVALAQARTESETFVAPETGPESLPTEIATLQEQLAAAHREIDHLSNINNELCHEIAKIHHSRSWRMTRGYRYAGLQIYLLRQYGFSLRCKHLIKRSLQFVFSFLRKHPNVKHSVGNALHKLGLYQPAYQLYRRMNPLPESHEQANEHKASHTELQILHPEWLPPAVHEIYLKLTKNK
;
A
#
# COMPACT_ATOMS: atom_id res chain seq x y z
N MET A 1 -10.18 39.86 -44.55
CA MET A 1 -9.68 39.21 -43.32
C MET A 1 -8.70 38.09 -43.67
N THR A 2 -8.99 37.24 -44.68
CA THR A 2 -8.11 36.13 -45.13
C THR A 2 -6.64 36.47 -45.41
N THR A 3 -6.32 37.66 -45.95
CA THR A 3 -4.91 38.07 -46.18
C THR A 3 -4.15 38.52 -44.92
N HIS A 4 -4.86 38.95 -43.87
CA HIS A 4 -4.25 39.38 -42.62
C HIS A 4 -3.93 38.17 -41.73
N LEU A 5 -4.86 37.23 -41.58
CA LEU A 5 -4.64 36.00 -40.82
C LEU A 5 -3.49 35.17 -41.44
N ALA A 6 -3.48 34.98 -42.77
CA ALA A 6 -2.41 34.26 -43.44
C ALA A 6 -1.01 34.87 -43.19
N LYS A 7 -0.93 36.20 -43.09
CA LYS A 7 0.31 36.89 -42.72
C LYS A 7 0.70 36.58 -41.27
N LEU A 8 -0.23 36.70 -40.32
CA LEU A 8 0.04 36.39 -38.90
C LEU A 8 0.46 34.93 -38.69
N VAL A 9 -0.20 33.99 -39.37
CA VAL A 9 0.15 32.56 -39.34
C VAL A 9 1.56 32.35 -39.89
N SER A 10 1.95 33.03 -40.97
CA SER A 10 3.32 32.95 -41.50
C SER A 10 4.39 33.57 -40.59
N GLU A 11 4.00 34.44 -39.66
CA GLU A 11 4.88 35.06 -38.67
C GLU A 11 5.01 34.20 -37.38
N LEU A 12 4.25 33.10 -37.26
CA LEU A 12 4.36 32.20 -36.12
C LEU A 12 5.75 31.53 -36.11
N PRO A 13 6.42 31.46 -34.93
CA PRO A 13 7.65 30.71 -34.79
C PRO A 13 7.49 29.22 -35.10
N GLU A 14 6.31 28.67 -34.77
CA GLU A 14 5.92 27.29 -35.02
C GLU A 14 4.39 27.20 -35.07
N ILE A 15 3.86 26.49 -36.08
CA ILE A 15 2.45 26.10 -36.12
C ILE A 15 2.29 24.85 -35.24
N TYR A 16 2.18 25.06 -33.93
CA TYR A 16 2.12 23.96 -32.96
C TYR A 16 0.76 23.23 -32.98
N GLN A 17 -0.33 23.95 -33.23
CA GLN A 17 -1.71 23.46 -33.24
C GLN A 17 -2.37 23.68 -34.59
N THR A 18 -3.43 22.92 -34.84
CA THR A 18 -4.45 23.21 -35.87
C THR A 18 -4.98 24.64 -35.72
N ILE A 19 -5.06 25.38 -36.83
CA ILE A 19 -5.66 26.72 -36.85
C ILE A 19 -7.18 26.59 -36.92
N PHE A 20 -7.88 27.06 -35.89
CA PHE A 20 -9.33 26.85 -35.76
C PHE A 20 -10.11 27.43 -36.94
N GLY A 21 -10.94 26.62 -37.60
CA GLY A 21 -11.76 27.04 -38.75
C GLY A 21 -11.02 27.07 -40.10
N HIS A 22 -9.71 26.76 -40.12
CA HIS A 22 -8.86 26.89 -41.29
C HIS A 22 -8.06 25.60 -41.60
N PRO A 23 -8.70 24.61 -42.26
CA PRO A 23 -8.09 23.31 -42.53
C PRO A 23 -6.91 23.37 -43.52
N GLU A 24 -6.73 24.48 -44.22
CA GLU A 24 -5.59 24.70 -45.13
C GLU A 24 -4.22 24.57 -44.44
N TRP A 25 -4.14 24.79 -43.13
CA TRP A 25 -2.90 24.67 -42.34
C TRP A 25 -2.80 23.37 -41.54
N ASP A 26 -3.77 22.44 -41.65
CA ASP A 26 -3.78 21.18 -40.88
C ASP A 26 -2.54 20.32 -41.16
N GLY A 27 -2.05 20.33 -42.41
CA GLY A 27 -0.85 19.59 -42.81
C GLY A 27 0.47 20.18 -42.29
N GLU A 28 0.45 21.43 -41.81
CA GLU A 28 1.62 22.14 -41.27
C GLU A 28 1.64 22.11 -39.74
N ALA A 29 0.53 21.74 -39.10
CA ALA A 29 0.44 21.63 -37.65
C ALA A 29 1.36 20.52 -37.12
N ALA A 30 2.25 20.88 -36.18
CA ALA A 30 3.17 19.93 -35.59
C ALA A 30 2.47 18.81 -34.81
N ARG A 31 1.21 19.01 -34.40
CA ARG A 31 0.53 18.08 -33.50
C ARG A 31 -0.96 17.94 -33.77
N ASP A 32 -1.41 16.70 -33.91
CA ASP A 32 -2.84 16.41 -33.92
C ASP A 32 -3.46 16.77 -32.55
N CYS A 33 -4.48 17.63 -32.61
CA CYS A 33 -5.17 18.15 -31.44
C CYS A 33 -6.50 17.42 -31.18
N ASN A 34 -7.00 16.64 -32.15
CA ASN A 34 -8.35 16.10 -32.12
C ASN A 34 -8.55 15.01 -31.06
N GLU A 35 -7.59 14.09 -30.90
CA GLU A 35 -7.67 13.04 -29.89
C GLU A 35 -7.74 13.63 -28.47
N ARG A 36 -6.88 14.62 -28.19
CA ARG A 36 -6.89 15.35 -26.92
C ARG A 36 -8.20 16.12 -26.73
N LEU A 37 -8.68 16.79 -27.77
CA LEU A 37 -9.92 17.54 -27.72
C LEU A 37 -11.12 16.64 -27.39
N GLY A 38 -11.16 15.42 -27.93
CA GLY A 38 -12.18 14.44 -27.60
C GLY A 38 -12.27 14.18 -26.08
N LEU A 39 -11.13 13.89 -25.45
CA LEU A 39 -11.08 13.67 -24.00
C LEU A 39 -11.38 14.93 -23.19
N ILE A 40 -10.82 16.09 -23.56
CA ILE A 40 -11.05 17.36 -22.86
C ILE A 40 -12.53 17.76 -22.93
N THR A 41 -13.16 17.65 -24.10
CA THR A 41 -14.59 17.99 -24.27
C THR A 41 -15.51 17.02 -23.54
N GLN A 42 -15.13 15.75 -23.43
CA GLN A 42 -15.85 14.78 -22.59
C GLN A 42 -15.81 15.21 -21.11
N GLN A 43 -14.62 15.54 -20.57
CA GLN A 43 -14.50 15.98 -19.17
C GLN A 43 -15.22 17.32 -18.92
N TYR A 44 -15.13 18.26 -19.87
CA TYR A 44 -15.91 19.51 -19.85
C TYR A 44 -17.41 19.20 -19.74
N GLY A 45 -17.94 18.31 -20.57
CA GLY A 45 -19.35 17.94 -20.59
C GLY A 45 -19.82 17.34 -19.27
N TYR A 46 -19.02 16.47 -18.65
CA TYR A 46 -19.30 15.91 -17.34
C TYR A 46 -19.34 16.97 -16.24
N LEU A 47 -18.34 17.85 -16.17
CA LEU A 47 -18.28 18.89 -15.15
C LEU A 47 -19.38 19.95 -15.35
N SER A 48 -19.65 20.35 -16.60
CA SER A 48 -20.72 21.30 -16.97
C SER A 48 -22.09 20.79 -16.55
N ARG A 49 -22.37 19.50 -16.79
CA ARG A 49 -23.63 18.87 -16.37
C ARG A 49 -23.79 18.89 -14.85
N GLU A 50 -22.75 18.54 -14.10
CA GLU A 50 -22.78 18.54 -12.64
C GLU A 50 -22.92 19.94 -12.04
N LEU A 51 -22.31 20.96 -12.65
CA LEU A 51 -22.47 22.35 -12.20
C LEU A 51 -23.76 23.00 -12.70
N GLY A 52 -24.50 22.35 -13.61
CA GLY A 52 -25.76 22.84 -14.15
C GLY A 52 -25.64 24.09 -15.03
N ARG A 53 -24.43 24.40 -15.53
CA ARG A 53 -24.15 25.59 -16.35
C ARG A 53 -22.88 25.43 -17.21
N PRO A 54 -22.73 26.21 -18.28
CA PRO A 54 -21.46 26.29 -19.00
C PRO A 54 -20.30 26.73 -18.09
N LEU A 55 -19.09 26.25 -18.42
CA LEU A 55 -17.91 26.46 -17.60
C LEU A 55 -17.12 27.70 -18.03
N ARG A 56 -16.50 28.35 -17.04
CA ARG A 56 -15.43 29.33 -17.23
C ARG A 56 -14.10 28.59 -17.26
N VAL A 57 -13.36 28.72 -18.34
CA VAL A 57 -12.16 27.94 -18.62
C VAL A 57 -10.94 28.85 -18.72
N LEU A 58 -9.85 28.45 -18.06
CA LEU A 58 -8.52 29.05 -18.22
C LEU A 58 -7.63 28.11 -19.04
N ASP A 59 -7.12 28.59 -20.17
CA ASP A 59 -6.19 27.84 -21.04
C ASP A 59 -4.77 28.40 -20.88
N LEU A 60 -3.92 27.64 -20.18
CA LEU A 60 -2.55 28.02 -19.82
C LEU A 60 -1.56 27.50 -20.86
N GLY A 61 -0.90 28.42 -21.56
CA GLY A 61 -0.06 28.11 -22.72
C GLY A 61 -0.92 27.79 -23.94
N CYS A 62 -1.85 28.69 -24.26
CA CYS A 62 -2.90 28.42 -25.24
C CYS A 62 -2.38 28.28 -26.68
N ALA A 63 -1.13 28.69 -26.97
CA ALA A 63 -0.54 28.71 -28.31
C ALA A 63 -1.50 29.39 -29.31
N GLN A 64 -1.87 28.70 -30.41
CA GLN A 64 -2.78 29.21 -31.43
C GLN A 64 -4.28 29.08 -31.07
N GLY A 65 -4.61 28.72 -29.83
CA GLY A 65 -5.95 28.85 -29.26
C GLY A 65 -6.95 27.74 -29.64
N PHE A 66 -6.50 26.66 -30.29
CA PHE A 66 -7.38 25.61 -30.82
C PHE A 66 -8.35 25.03 -29.76
N PHE A 67 -7.82 24.71 -28.57
CA PHE A 67 -8.63 24.18 -27.47
C PHE A 67 -9.58 25.24 -26.91
N SER A 68 -9.10 26.48 -26.78
CA SER A 68 -9.92 27.61 -26.33
C SER A 68 -11.14 27.83 -27.22
N PHE A 69 -10.95 27.94 -28.53
CA PHE A 69 -12.06 28.10 -29.49
C PHE A 69 -13.00 26.89 -29.49
N SER A 70 -12.46 25.68 -29.45
CA SER A 70 -13.26 24.45 -29.47
C SER A 70 -14.14 24.27 -28.22
N LEU A 71 -13.68 24.78 -27.07
CA LEU A 71 -14.47 24.82 -25.83
C LEU A 71 -15.48 25.98 -25.85
N ALA A 72 -15.10 27.16 -26.36
CA ALA A 72 -16.00 28.29 -26.52
C ALA A 72 -17.17 27.96 -27.47
N ALA A 73 -16.90 27.23 -28.56
CA ALA A 73 -17.92 26.71 -29.48
C ALA A 73 -18.92 25.73 -28.83
N ARG A 74 -18.60 25.22 -27.63
CA ARG A 74 -19.49 24.40 -26.79
C ARG A 74 -20.17 25.20 -25.68
N GLY A 75 -20.07 26.53 -25.72
CA GLY A 75 -20.68 27.47 -24.78
C GLY A 75 -19.81 27.85 -23.58
N ALA A 76 -18.53 27.44 -23.54
CA ALA A 76 -17.61 27.88 -22.49
C ALA A 76 -17.28 29.37 -22.62
N SER A 77 -17.01 30.01 -21.47
CA SER A 77 -16.33 31.31 -21.43
C SER A 77 -14.85 31.06 -21.21
N VAL A 78 -13.99 31.41 -22.18
CA VAL A 78 -12.58 30.99 -22.17
C VAL A 78 -11.62 32.18 -22.12
N VAL A 79 -10.63 32.08 -21.24
CA VAL A 79 -9.48 32.99 -21.21
C VAL A 79 -8.22 32.19 -21.56
N GLY A 80 -7.61 32.49 -22.70
CA GLY A 80 -6.33 31.93 -23.11
C GLY A 80 -5.16 32.82 -22.74
N VAL A 81 -4.09 32.22 -22.22
CA VAL A 81 -2.85 32.92 -21.86
C VAL A 81 -1.66 32.24 -22.54
N ASP A 82 -0.87 33.04 -23.25
CA ASP A 82 0.41 32.62 -23.82
C ASP A 82 1.42 33.78 -23.66
N PHE A 83 2.70 33.44 -23.53
CA PHE A 83 3.76 34.44 -23.35
C PHE A 83 4.28 35.00 -24.69
N GLN A 84 4.02 34.32 -25.82
CA GLN A 84 4.42 34.75 -27.15
C GLN A 84 3.38 35.67 -27.78
N GLN A 85 3.83 36.82 -28.28
CA GLN A 85 2.97 37.84 -28.88
C GLN A 85 2.33 37.33 -30.17
N GLU A 86 3.09 36.58 -30.97
CA GLU A 86 2.72 36.05 -32.28
C GLU A 86 1.54 35.08 -32.17
N ASN A 87 1.59 34.18 -31.17
CA ASN A 87 0.49 33.27 -30.84
C ASN A 87 -0.78 34.05 -30.51
N ILE A 88 -0.68 35.05 -29.63
CA ILE A 88 -1.84 35.83 -29.18
C ILE A 88 -2.43 36.69 -30.30
N HIS A 89 -1.61 37.23 -31.20
CA HIS A 89 -2.12 37.94 -32.38
C HIS A 89 -2.95 37.05 -33.30
N VAL A 90 -2.52 35.82 -33.55
CA VAL A 90 -3.31 34.83 -34.31
C VAL A 90 -4.61 34.52 -33.58
N CYS A 91 -4.56 34.27 -32.28
CA CYS A 91 -5.76 34.04 -31.47
C CYS A 91 -6.74 35.22 -31.48
N GLN A 92 -6.25 36.46 -31.42
CA GLN A 92 -7.11 37.65 -31.51
C GLN A 92 -7.76 37.79 -32.88
N ALA A 93 -7.01 37.54 -33.96
CA ALA A 93 -7.56 37.55 -35.32
C ALA A 93 -8.63 36.46 -35.51
N LEU A 94 -8.41 35.25 -34.98
CA LEU A 94 -9.41 34.17 -34.99
C LEU A 94 -10.64 34.52 -34.13
N ALA A 95 -10.47 35.24 -33.03
CA ALA A 95 -11.60 35.71 -32.21
C ALA A 95 -12.44 36.77 -32.94
N ASP A 96 -11.80 37.68 -33.68
CA ASP A 96 -12.49 38.66 -34.52
C ASP A 96 -13.29 37.99 -35.66
N GLU A 97 -12.81 36.86 -36.18
CA GLU A 97 -13.53 36.05 -37.17
C GLU A 97 -14.69 35.24 -36.58
N ASN A 98 -14.69 35.03 -35.26
CA ASN A 98 -15.69 34.23 -34.54
C ASN A 98 -16.33 35.04 -33.39
N PRO A 99 -17.02 36.17 -33.67
CA PRO A 99 -17.50 37.11 -32.66
C PRO A 99 -18.60 36.55 -31.73
N ASP A 100 -19.23 35.43 -32.12
CA ASP A 100 -20.26 34.75 -31.32
C ASP A 100 -19.66 33.87 -30.21
N LEU A 101 -18.34 33.66 -30.19
CA LEU A 101 -17.65 32.84 -29.19
C LEU A 101 -17.18 33.71 -28.01
N ASP A 102 -17.49 33.29 -26.78
CA ASP A 102 -17.00 33.96 -25.56
C ASP A 102 -15.57 33.52 -25.24
N VAL A 103 -14.62 34.09 -25.97
CA VAL A 103 -13.20 33.80 -25.83
C VAL A 103 -12.38 35.09 -25.80
N SER A 104 -11.39 35.14 -24.92
CA SER A 104 -10.46 36.27 -24.83
C SER A 104 -9.03 35.77 -24.61
N PHE A 105 -8.06 36.51 -25.14
CA PHE A 105 -6.65 36.12 -25.13
C PHE A 105 -5.77 37.25 -24.58
N ARG A 106 -4.75 36.88 -23.80
CA ARG A 106 -3.84 37.84 -23.18
C ARG A 106 -2.40 37.35 -23.27
N ILE A 107 -1.48 38.28 -23.55
CA ILE A 107 -0.05 38.00 -23.38
C ILE A 107 0.27 37.97 -21.89
N GLY A 108 0.86 36.87 -21.43
CA GLY A 108 1.22 36.72 -20.02
C GLY A 108 2.00 35.45 -19.72
N ARG A 109 2.73 35.46 -18.61
CA ARG A 109 3.38 34.26 -18.08
C ARG A 109 2.38 33.43 -17.29
N ILE A 110 2.51 32.11 -17.35
CA ILE A 110 1.64 31.17 -16.63
C ILE A 110 1.83 31.33 -15.12
N GLU A 111 3.07 31.52 -14.68
CA GLU A 111 3.43 31.70 -13.27
C GLU A 111 2.67 32.89 -12.67
N ASP A 112 2.78 34.06 -13.30
CA ASP A 112 2.13 35.29 -12.84
C ASP A 112 0.60 35.17 -12.87
N THR A 113 0.06 34.49 -13.90
CA THR A 113 -1.37 34.27 -14.06
C THR A 113 -1.93 33.39 -12.94
N ILE A 114 -1.23 32.28 -12.62
CA ILE A 114 -1.62 31.39 -11.53
C ILE A 114 -1.49 32.13 -10.19
N GLU A 115 -0.39 32.85 -9.95
CA GLU A 115 -0.16 33.57 -8.69
C GLU A 115 -1.22 34.66 -8.44
N ALA A 116 -1.72 35.32 -9.50
CA ALA A 116 -2.77 36.33 -9.40
C ALA A 116 -4.20 35.75 -9.31
N LEU A 117 -4.35 34.43 -9.50
CA LEU A 117 -5.64 33.76 -9.54
C LEU A 117 -6.35 33.82 -8.19
N LYS A 118 -7.66 34.10 -8.23
CA LYS A 118 -8.53 34.04 -7.05
C LYS A 118 -9.47 32.86 -7.18
N ALA A 119 -9.92 32.35 -6.02
CA ALA A 119 -10.95 31.32 -5.97
C ALA A 119 -12.21 31.76 -6.75
N ASP A 120 -12.91 30.78 -7.32
CA ASP A 120 -14.17 30.93 -8.05
C ASP A 120 -14.10 31.82 -9.30
N GLN A 121 -12.91 32.15 -9.82
CA GLN A 121 -12.78 32.84 -11.12
C GLN A 121 -13.02 31.90 -12.31
N PHE A 122 -12.49 30.68 -12.22
CA PHE A 122 -12.58 29.66 -13.25
C PHE A 122 -13.04 28.33 -12.66
N ASP A 123 -13.79 27.58 -13.45
CA ASP A 123 -14.27 26.26 -13.04
C ASP A 123 -13.29 25.17 -13.49
N LEU A 124 -12.74 25.32 -14.70
CA LEU A 124 -11.78 24.39 -15.30
C LEU A 124 -10.52 25.14 -15.74
N ALA A 125 -9.35 24.58 -15.45
CA ALA A 125 -8.10 25.00 -16.08
C ALA A 125 -7.55 23.89 -16.98
N ILE A 126 -7.00 24.23 -18.13
CA ILE A 126 -6.25 23.29 -18.97
C ILE A 126 -4.80 23.78 -19.10
N GLY A 127 -3.85 22.86 -19.00
CA GLY A 127 -2.42 23.14 -19.09
C GLY A 127 -1.73 22.01 -19.81
N LEU A 128 -1.66 22.12 -21.14
CA LEU A 128 -1.29 21.00 -22.01
C LEU A 128 0.15 21.16 -22.47
N SER A 129 1.03 20.22 -22.09
CA SER A 129 2.41 20.19 -22.57
C SER A 129 3.20 21.48 -22.30
N VAL A 130 2.96 22.16 -21.17
CA VAL A 130 3.57 23.48 -20.89
C VAL A 130 4.43 23.54 -19.62
N PHE A 131 4.04 22.81 -18.56
CA PHE A 131 4.68 22.93 -17.25
C PHE A 131 6.15 22.45 -17.22
N HIS A 132 6.56 21.59 -18.16
CA HIS A 132 7.94 21.11 -18.24
C HIS A 132 8.96 22.23 -18.53
N HIS A 133 8.55 23.29 -19.24
CA HIS A 133 9.36 24.51 -19.42
C HIS A 133 9.55 25.25 -18.08
N ILE A 134 8.47 25.35 -17.30
CA ILE A 134 8.50 26.02 -15.98
C ILE A 134 9.33 25.20 -14.98
N VAL A 135 9.24 23.87 -15.03
CA VAL A 135 10.11 22.98 -14.24
C VAL A 135 11.57 23.19 -14.60
N HIS A 136 11.90 23.29 -15.90
CA HIS A 136 13.28 23.52 -16.33
C HIS A 136 13.83 24.86 -15.84
N LEU A 137 13.01 25.91 -15.82
CA LEU A 137 13.41 27.26 -15.40
C LEU A 137 13.42 27.48 -13.89
N HIS A 138 12.50 26.85 -13.15
CA HIS A 138 12.24 27.18 -11.75
C HIS A 138 12.23 25.99 -10.79
N GLY A 139 12.41 24.79 -11.32
CA GLY A 139 12.46 23.55 -10.54
C GLY A 139 11.08 23.02 -10.14
N VAL A 140 11.09 21.75 -9.71
CA VAL A 140 9.91 20.97 -9.31
C VAL A 140 9.13 21.63 -8.18
N THR A 141 9.82 22.14 -7.16
CA THR A 141 9.18 22.70 -5.96
C THR A 141 8.29 23.91 -6.27
N LYS A 142 8.73 24.82 -7.15
CA LYS A 142 7.90 25.98 -7.54
C LYS A 142 6.65 25.50 -8.29
N VAL A 143 6.79 24.58 -9.23
CA VAL A 143 5.68 24.05 -10.01
C VAL A 143 4.66 23.31 -9.15
N LYS A 144 5.09 22.53 -8.15
CA LYS A 144 4.18 21.89 -7.18
C LYS A 144 3.31 22.92 -6.44
N ARG A 145 3.88 24.07 -6.05
CA ARG A 145 3.15 25.16 -5.39
C ARG A 145 2.15 25.81 -6.34
N LEU A 146 2.57 26.13 -7.56
CA LEU A 146 1.70 26.71 -8.59
C LEU A 146 0.51 25.80 -8.88
N LEU A 147 0.75 24.50 -9.12
CA LEU A 147 -0.32 23.54 -9.40
C LEU A 147 -1.26 23.33 -8.21
N SER A 148 -0.73 23.35 -6.99
CA SER A 148 -1.55 23.27 -5.78
C SER A 148 -2.45 24.49 -5.61
N HIS A 149 -1.93 25.69 -5.89
CA HIS A 149 -2.72 26.93 -5.87
C HIS A 149 -3.78 26.94 -6.97
N LEU A 150 -3.41 26.56 -8.20
CA LEU A 150 -4.33 26.43 -9.34
C LEU A 150 -5.49 25.48 -9.00
N ALA A 151 -5.18 24.28 -8.49
CA ALA A 151 -6.18 23.29 -8.07
C ALA A 151 -7.12 23.80 -6.97
N SER A 152 -6.63 24.71 -6.11
CA SER A 152 -7.42 25.29 -5.02
C SER A 152 -8.32 26.44 -5.47
N CYS A 153 -8.03 27.02 -6.64
CA CYS A 153 -8.81 28.12 -7.21
C CYS A 153 -9.83 27.66 -8.27
N THR A 154 -9.75 26.41 -8.73
CA THR A 154 -10.65 25.83 -9.74
C THR A 154 -11.40 24.60 -9.20
N GLN A 155 -12.44 24.16 -9.91
CA GLN A 155 -13.15 22.91 -9.59
C GLN A 155 -12.43 21.69 -10.16
N ALA A 156 -11.72 21.87 -11.28
CA ALA A 156 -10.87 20.85 -11.89
C ALA A 156 -9.73 21.48 -12.70
N MET A 157 -8.67 20.72 -12.92
CA MET A 157 -7.68 21.03 -13.95
C MET A 157 -7.29 19.79 -14.75
N ILE A 158 -7.04 19.98 -16.05
CA ILE A 158 -6.56 18.93 -16.96
C ILE A 158 -5.15 19.29 -17.39
N LEU A 159 -4.20 18.42 -17.05
CA LEU A 159 -2.79 18.63 -17.33
C LEU A 159 -2.26 17.52 -18.21
N GLU A 160 -1.55 17.89 -19.26
CA GLU A 160 -0.71 16.95 -19.99
C GLU A 160 0.75 17.23 -19.64
N LEU A 161 1.41 16.25 -19.04
CA LEU A 161 2.74 16.42 -18.46
C LEU A 161 3.79 15.73 -19.32
N ALA A 162 4.85 16.46 -19.65
CA ALA A 162 6.01 15.88 -20.29
C ALA A 162 6.78 14.97 -19.31
N VAL A 163 7.47 13.97 -19.83
CA VAL A 163 8.14 12.95 -19.02
C VAL A 163 9.66 12.96 -19.21
N LYS A 164 10.40 12.48 -18.21
CA LYS A 164 11.87 12.50 -18.19
C LYS A 164 12.49 11.57 -19.22
N GLU A 165 11.75 10.58 -19.68
CA GLU A 165 12.15 9.60 -20.68
C GLU A 165 12.23 10.22 -22.08
N GLU A 166 11.62 11.39 -22.31
CA GLU A 166 11.70 12.09 -23.58
C GLU A 166 13.16 12.50 -23.90
N PRO A 167 13.62 12.33 -25.14
CA PRO A 167 15.01 12.56 -25.55
C PRO A 167 15.32 14.05 -25.83
N LEU A 168 14.88 14.94 -24.94
CA LEU A 168 15.02 16.40 -25.10
C LEU A 168 15.91 17.01 -24.00
N PHE A 169 16.54 18.15 -24.27
CA PHE A 169 17.55 18.73 -23.38
C PHE A 169 17.04 19.03 -21.96
N TRP A 170 15.76 19.40 -21.82
CA TRP A 170 15.13 19.73 -20.54
C TRP A 170 14.82 18.50 -19.67
N ARG A 171 15.02 17.27 -20.18
CA ARG A 171 14.71 16.02 -19.47
C ARG A 171 15.41 15.91 -18.12
N PHE A 172 16.63 16.44 -18.00
CA PHE A 172 17.44 16.30 -16.79
C PHE A 172 16.89 17.11 -15.62
N SER A 173 16.03 18.09 -15.90
CA SER A 173 15.36 18.92 -14.90
C SER A 173 14.02 18.34 -14.45
N GLN A 174 13.46 17.36 -15.17
CA GLN A 174 12.16 16.79 -14.85
C GLN A 174 12.22 15.81 -13.67
N PRO A 175 11.12 15.66 -12.91
CA PRO A 175 11.01 14.62 -11.89
C PRO A 175 11.15 13.22 -12.50
N GLN A 176 11.39 12.21 -11.66
CA GLN A 176 11.45 10.82 -12.15
C GLN A 176 10.07 10.36 -12.60
N ASP A 177 9.03 10.83 -11.92
CA ASP A 177 7.64 10.58 -12.27
C ASP A 177 6.88 11.91 -12.39
N PRO A 178 6.14 12.16 -13.49
CA PRO A 178 5.35 13.39 -13.64
C PRO A 178 4.33 13.59 -12.51
N ARG A 179 3.88 12.52 -11.85
CA ARG A 179 2.95 12.58 -10.72
C ARG A 179 3.53 13.27 -9.49
N GLU A 180 4.86 13.35 -9.37
CA GLU A 180 5.51 14.15 -8.32
C GLU A 180 5.09 15.63 -8.37
N LEU A 181 4.63 16.13 -9.53
CA LEU A 181 4.12 17.49 -9.69
C LEU A 181 2.70 17.69 -9.14
N ILE A 182 1.92 16.62 -8.97
CA ILE A 182 0.48 16.68 -8.65
C ILE A 182 0.06 15.86 -7.43
N GLU A 183 0.92 15.00 -6.89
CA GLU A 183 0.63 14.12 -5.75
C GLU A 183 0.15 14.87 -4.49
N GLN A 184 0.51 16.13 -4.34
CA GLN A 184 0.09 17.01 -3.24
C GLN A 184 -1.36 17.50 -3.38
N CYS A 185 -1.95 17.40 -4.58
CA CYS A 185 -3.36 17.71 -4.79
C CYS A 185 -4.23 16.57 -4.27
N ALA A 186 -5.46 16.86 -3.88
CA ALA A 186 -6.32 15.90 -3.19
C ALA A 186 -6.75 14.73 -4.07
N PHE A 187 -7.25 15.01 -5.27
CA PHE A 187 -7.72 14.01 -6.23
C PHE A 187 -6.94 14.14 -7.53
N TYR A 188 -6.43 13.04 -8.07
CA TYR A 188 -5.94 12.96 -9.44
C TYR A 188 -6.21 11.59 -10.05
N ARG A 189 -6.45 11.55 -11.35
CA ARG A 189 -6.51 10.32 -12.15
C ARG A 189 -5.90 10.50 -13.52
N LEU A 190 -5.30 9.44 -14.06
CA LEU A 190 -4.90 9.38 -15.46
C LEU A 190 -6.17 9.24 -16.32
N ILE A 191 -6.32 10.09 -17.32
CA ILE A 191 -7.46 10.07 -18.26
C ILE A 191 -7.06 9.73 -19.70
N GLY A 192 -5.77 9.76 -20.02
CA GLY A 192 -5.27 9.41 -21.34
C GLY A 192 -3.75 9.47 -21.42
N GLN A 193 -3.21 8.94 -22.52
CA GLN A 193 -1.80 9.06 -22.90
C GLN A 193 -1.74 9.39 -24.38
N PHE A 194 -0.92 10.36 -24.75
CA PHE A 194 -0.86 10.85 -26.12
C PHE A 194 0.57 10.86 -26.63
N ASN A 195 0.74 10.38 -27.86
CA ASN A 195 2.03 10.49 -28.54
C ASN A 195 2.35 11.95 -28.83
N THR A 196 3.64 12.22 -28.97
CA THR A 196 4.16 13.53 -29.37
C THR A 196 4.78 13.42 -30.75
N HIS A 197 4.91 14.53 -31.47
CA HIS A 197 5.72 14.58 -32.69
C HIS A 197 7.24 14.55 -32.38
N LEU A 198 7.62 14.67 -31.11
CA LEU A 198 9.01 14.81 -30.66
C LEU A 198 9.66 13.46 -30.39
N SER A 199 8.91 12.47 -29.91
CA SER A 199 9.41 11.13 -29.63
C SER A 199 8.30 10.08 -29.53
N LEU A 200 8.70 8.80 -29.55
CA LEU A 200 7.82 7.65 -29.30
C LEU A 200 7.35 7.52 -27.85
N VAL A 201 7.83 8.39 -26.94
CA VAL A 201 7.44 8.39 -25.54
C VAL A 201 6.14 9.19 -25.40
N PRO A 202 5.04 8.57 -24.96
CA PRO A 202 3.77 9.27 -24.80
C PRO A 202 3.75 10.12 -23.52
N ARG A 203 2.96 11.20 -23.56
CA ARG A 203 2.71 12.07 -22.42
C ARG A 203 1.41 11.69 -21.71
N PRO A 204 1.41 11.48 -20.39
CA PRO A 204 0.19 11.25 -19.64
C PRO A 204 -0.62 12.54 -19.47
N MET A 205 -1.94 12.39 -19.60
CA MET A 205 -2.92 13.42 -19.30
C MET A 205 -3.66 13.07 -18.01
N TYR A 206 -3.62 13.99 -17.06
CA TYR A 206 -4.22 13.85 -15.74
C TYR A 206 -5.40 14.82 -15.57
N LEU A 207 -6.44 14.34 -14.89
CA LEU A 207 -7.50 15.16 -14.32
C LEU A 207 -7.25 15.30 -12.82
N ILE A 208 -7.20 16.53 -12.32
CA ILE A 208 -6.85 16.87 -10.93
C ILE A 208 -7.91 17.79 -10.33
N SER A 209 -8.16 17.65 -9.02
CA SER A 209 -9.11 18.49 -8.27
C SER A 209 -8.78 18.50 -6.77
N ASN A 210 -8.98 19.65 -6.11
CA ASN A 210 -8.89 19.77 -4.65
C ASN A 210 -10.26 19.83 -3.95
N THR A 211 -11.36 19.82 -4.70
CA THR A 211 -12.70 20.07 -4.16
C THR A 211 -13.71 18.97 -4.52
N ARG A 212 -13.40 18.14 -5.50
CA ARG A 212 -14.29 17.12 -6.07
C ARG A 212 -13.61 15.80 -6.36
N VAL A 213 -14.34 14.70 -6.15
CA VAL A 213 -14.03 13.39 -6.74
C VAL A 213 -14.60 13.42 -8.15
N ILE A 214 -13.78 13.17 -9.18
CA ILE A 214 -14.23 13.21 -10.58
C ILE A 214 -13.88 11.88 -11.27
N LEU A 215 -14.83 10.95 -11.21
CA LEU A 215 -14.78 9.62 -11.83
C LEU A 215 -15.71 9.60 -13.06
N GLU A 216 -15.75 8.47 -13.78
CA GLU A 216 -16.56 8.35 -15.00
C GLU A 216 -18.07 8.34 -14.71
N ASP A 217 -18.44 7.70 -13.60
CA ASP A 217 -19.80 7.45 -13.14
C ASP A 217 -20.16 8.26 -11.88
N PHE A 218 -19.22 9.02 -11.34
CA PHE A 218 -19.39 9.75 -10.08
C PHE A 218 -18.60 11.06 -10.05
N ASN A 219 -19.29 12.20 -9.97
CA ASN A 219 -18.65 13.51 -9.85
C ASN A 219 -19.33 14.37 -8.78
N GLN A 220 -18.76 14.40 -7.57
CA GLN A 220 -19.34 15.09 -6.42
C GLN A 220 -18.27 15.83 -5.61
N PRO A 221 -18.63 16.94 -4.93
CA PRO A 221 -17.72 17.62 -4.03
C PRO A 221 -17.46 16.78 -2.79
N PHE A 222 -16.25 16.91 -2.23
CA PHE A 222 -15.91 16.34 -0.92
C PHE A 222 -15.59 17.46 0.08
N GLU A 223 -15.89 17.22 1.36
CA GLU A 223 -15.64 18.16 2.45
C GLU A 223 -14.21 17.99 2.99
N ARG A 224 -13.75 16.74 3.03
CA ARG A 224 -12.41 16.37 3.51
C ARG A 224 -11.89 15.14 2.78
N TRP A 225 -10.58 14.98 2.79
CA TRP A 225 -9.90 13.79 2.28
C TRP A 225 -8.70 13.45 3.16
N GLN A 226 -8.19 12.22 3.03
CA GLN A 226 -6.99 11.75 3.72
C GLN A 226 -6.29 10.66 2.89
N ASP A 227 -4.97 10.57 3.02
CA ASP A 227 -4.10 9.57 2.37
C ASP A 227 -3.77 8.36 3.27
N HIS A 228 -4.49 8.25 4.39
CA HIS A 228 -4.35 7.19 5.38
C HIS A 228 -5.75 6.77 5.89
N PRO A 229 -5.98 5.47 6.18
CA PRO A 229 -7.32 4.98 6.55
C PRO A 229 -7.82 5.52 7.89
N TYR A 230 -6.93 5.72 8.86
CA TYR A 230 -7.25 6.23 10.18
C TYR A 230 -6.06 6.96 10.80
N SER A 231 -6.33 7.83 11.76
CA SER A 231 -5.30 8.56 12.50
C SER A 231 -4.30 7.59 13.14
N GLY A 232 -3.01 7.74 12.82
CA GLY A 232 -1.94 6.88 13.34
C GLY A 232 -1.68 5.60 12.54
N ALA A 233 -2.29 5.40 11.37
CA ALA A 233 -1.98 4.29 10.46
C ALA A 233 -0.53 4.31 9.93
N GLY A 234 0.16 5.45 10.03
CA GLY A 234 1.53 5.60 9.56
C GLY A 234 1.65 5.37 8.05
N PHE A 235 2.71 4.66 7.63
CA PHE A 235 3.03 4.41 6.22
C PHE A 235 2.59 3.01 5.73
N ALA A 236 1.61 2.38 6.40
CA ALA A 236 1.23 0.98 6.17
C ALA A 236 0.92 0.63 4.70
N HIS A 237 0.25 1.53 3.98
CA HIS A 237 -0.07 1.36 2.55
C HIS A 237 0.73 2.28 1.64
N LYS A 238 1.85 2.85 2.13
CA LYS A 238 2.78 3.68 1.35
C LYS A 238 2.10 4.81 0.55
N LYS A 239 1.06 5.42 1.13
CA LYS A 239 0.23 6.49 0.52
C LYS A 239 -0.47 6.10 -0.79
N SER A 240 -0.63 4.80 -1.06
CA SER A 240 -1.31 4.29 -2.25
C SER A 240 -2.84 4.34 -2.16
N ARG A 241 -3.41 4.71 -1.02
CA ARG A 241 -4.85 4.72 -0.79
C ARG A 241 -5.30 6.13 -0.40
N ARG A 242 -6.39 6.59 -1.00
CA ARG A 242 -7.01 7.89 -0.68
C ARG A 242 -8.47 7.69 -0.33
N TYR A 243 -8.92 8.44 0.67
CA TYR A 243 -10.27 8.38 1.19
C TYR A 243 -10.87 9.79 1.14
N TYR A 244 -12.00 9.93 0.47
CA TYR A 244 -12.72 11.20 0.32
C TYR A 244 -14.07 11.09 1.01
N PHE A 245 -14.44 12.12 1.76
CA PHE A 245 -15.68 12.17 2.53
C PHE A 245 -16.51 13.33 2.01
N GLY A 246 -17.61 13.02 1.34
CA GLY A 246 -18.63 14.00 0.99
C GLY A 246 -19.73 14.09 2.04
N GLU A 247 -20.79 14.80 1.68
CA GLU A 247 -21.98 14.97 2.53
C GLU A 247 -22.59 13.61 2.88
N ASN A 248 -22.91 12.80 1.86
CA ASN A 248 -23.64 11.53 1.96
C ASN A 248 -22.86 10.31 1.45
N TYR A 249 -21.58 10.46 1.11
CA TYR A 249 -20.76 9.37 0.55
C TYR A 249 -19.35 9.31 1.14
N VAL A 250 -18.75 8.13 1.06
CA VAL A 250 -17.31 7.90 1.22
C VAL A 250 -16.78 7.28 -0.07
N CYS A 251 -15.68 7.81 -0.60
CA CYS A 251 -14.99 7.28 -1.76
C CYS A 251 -13.60 6.78 -1.36
N LYS A 252 -13.32 5.51 -1.65
CA LYS A 252 -11.99 4.90 -1.58
C LYS A 252 -11.38 4.89 -2.98
N VAL A 253 -10.15 5.36 -3.12
CA VAL A 253 -9.36 5.28 -4.37
C VAL A 253 -8.03 4.63 -4.07
N PHE A 254 -7.79 3.44 -4.64
CA PHE A 254 -6.57 2.66 -4.41
C PHE A 254 -5.74 2.62 -5.69
N TYR A 255 -4.51 3.12 -5.62
CA TYR A 255 -3.55 3.08 -6.71
C TYR A 255 -2.78 1.76 -6.70
N TYR A 256 -2.61 1.16 -7.87
CA TYR A 256 -1.85 -0.09 -8.04
C TYR A 256 -0.38 0.16 -8.37
N SER A 257 -0.09 1.31 -8.98
CA SER A 257 1.27 1.79 -9.25
C SER A 257 1.34 3.27 -8.87
N PRO A 258 1.61 3.62 -7.60
CA PRO A 258 1.85 5.00 -7.19
C PRO A 258 3.23 5.51 -7.65
N PRO A 259 3.52 6.81 -7.50
CA PRO A 259 4.81 7.40 -7.88
C PRO A 259 5.99 6.69 -7.20
N ASN A 260 7.18 6.79 -7.81
CA ASN A 260 8.45 6.30 -7.26
C ASN A 260 8.51 4.79 -6.98
N ASN A 261 7.67 3.98 -7.63
CA ASN A 261 7.57 2.53 -7.39
C ASN A 261 7.44 2.20 -5.90
N LEU A 262 6.67 3.00 -5.15
CA LEU A 262 6.50 2.82 -3.72
C LEU A 262 5.92 1.43 -3.40
N LEU A 263 5.00 0.93 -4.22
CA LEU A 263 4.45 -0.42 -4.05
C LEU A 263 5.25 -1.49 -4.80
N THR A 264 5.33 -2.67 -4.19
CA THR A 264 5.66 -3.90 -4.91
C THR A 264 4.44 -4.42 -5.68
N ASP A 265 4.66 -5.29 -6.66
CA ASP A 265 3.56 -5.91 -7.42
C ASP A 265 2.56 -6.64 -6.51
N GLU A 266 3.05 -7.32 -5.47
CA GLU A 266 2.21 -7.99 -4.47
C GLU A 266 1.36 -7.01 -3.65
N GLU A 267 1.87 -5.80 -3.37
CA GLU A 267 1.11 -4.77 -2.66
C GLU A 267 0.06 -4.12 -3.57
N GLY A 268 0.41 -3.86 -4.83
CA GLY A 268 -0.54 -3.39 -5.85
C GLY A 268 -1.67 -4.40 -6.09
N GLN A 269 -1.34 -5.68 -6.14
CA GLN A 269 -2.31 -6.76 -6.29
C GLN A 269 -3.22 -6.88 -5.06
N ARG A 270 -2.68 -6.76 -3.84
CA ARG A 270 -3.50 -6.72 -2.61
C ARG A 270 -4.48 -5.55 -2.60
N ASN A 271 -4.06 -4.35 -3.01
CA ASN A 271 -4.98 -3.22 -3.17
C ASN A 271 -6.13 -3.54 -4.13
N ARG A 272 -5.84 -4.22 -5.25
CA ARG A 272 -6.85 -4.61 -6.24
C ARG A 272 -7.84 -5.63 -5.67
N GLU A 273 -7.33 -6.67 -5.00
CA GLU A 273 -8.13 -7.75 -4.42
C GLU A 273 -9.04 -7.23 -3.31
N GLU A 274 -8.52 -6.42 -2.39
CA GLU A 274 -9.28 -5.87 -1.27
C GLU A 274 -10.45 -5.00 -1.75
N LEU A 275 -10.20 -4.10 -2.72
CA LEU A 275 -11.24 -3.23 -3.26
C LEU A 275 -12.28 -4.01 -4.08
N SER A 276 -11.85 -5.05 -4.80
CA SER A 276 -12.75 -5.94 -5.54
C SER A 276 -13.63 -6.77 -4.61
N ASN A 277 -13.06 -7.30 -3.53
CA ASN A 277 -13.80 -8.07 -2.53
C ASN A 277 -14.84 -7.18 -1.82
N GLU A 278 -14.45 -5.95 -1.46
CA GLU A 278 -15.39 -4.99 -0.88
C GLU A 278 -16.55 -4.68 -1.82
N ALA A 279 -16.28 -4.44 -3.11
CA ALA A 279 -17.32 -4.21 -4.11
C ALA A 279 -18.27 -5.41 -4.25
N GLU A 280 -17.73 -6.64 -4.23
CA GLU A 280 -18.54 -7.86 -4.32
C GLU A 280 -19.48 -8.01 -3.12
N ILE A 281 -18.97 -7.79 -1.90
CA ILE A 281 -19.77 -7.84 -0.67
C ILE A 281 -20.85 -6.75 -0.65
N LEU A 282 -20.53 -5.51 -1.06
CA LEU A 282 -21.51 -4.43 -1.09
C LEU A 282 -22.57 -4.62 -2.18
N THR A 283 -22.22 -5.27 -3.29
CA THR A 283 -23.17 -5.62 -4.36
C THR A 283 -24.09 -6.77 -3.94
N HIS A 284 -23.55 -7.76 -3.23
CA HIS A 284 -24.27 -8.95 -2.79
C HIS A 284 -24.16 -9.14 -1.28
N PRO A 285 -24.82 -8.29 -0.47
CA PRO A 285 -24.66 -8.31 0.96
C PRO A 285 -25.14 -9.63 1.58
N PRO A 286 -24.43 -10.14 2.61
CA PRO A 286 -24.86 -11.31 3.35
C PRO A 286 -26.28 -11.09 3.93
N ARG A 287 -27.10 -12.15 3.95
CA ARG A 287 -28.49 -12.09 4.46
C ARG A 287 -28.52 -11.54 5.88
N GLU A 288 -29.46 -10.65 6.19
CA GLU A 288 -29.63 -10.04 7.52
C GLU A 288 -28.42 -9.21 8.03
N PHE A 289 -27.36 -9.06 7.23
CA PHE A 289 -26.21 -8.21 7.51
C PHE A 289 -26.39 -6.88 6.77
N LYS A 290 -26.36 -5.77 7.51
CA LYS A 290 -26.57 -4.44 6.93
C LYS A 290 -25.24 -3.93 6.39
N THR A 291 -25.21 -3.61 5.11
CA THR A 291 -24.08 -2.92 4.45
C THR A 291 -24.51 -1.54 3.96
N PRO A 292 -23.58 -0.58 3.78
CA PRO A 292 -23.89 0.65 3.05
C PRO A 292 -24.23 0.33 1.60
N ALA A 293 -25.05 1.19 0.97
CA ALA A 293 -25.30 1.07 -0.46
C ALA A 293 -24.02 1.36 -1.27
N LEU A 294 -23.74 0.53 -2.28
CA LEU A 294 -22.73 0.81 -3.29
C LEU A 294 -23.27 1.85 -4.28
N LEU A 295 -22.62 3.01 -4.37
CA LEU A 295 -23.03 4.12 -5.24
C LEU A 295 -22.31 4.08 -6.60
N ALA A 296 -21.03 3.74 -6.59
CA ALA A 296 -20.21 3.61 -7.79
C ALA A 296 -19.02 2.68 -7.53
N TYR A 297 -18.59 1.95 -8.55
CA TYR A 297 -17.40 1.10 -8.48
C TYR A 297 -16.76 1.00 -9.86
N GLY A 298 -15.45 1.11 -9.91
CA GLY A 298 -14.70 0.87 -11.13
C GLY A 298 -13.26 0.50 -10.87
N ASN A 299 -12.65 -0.11 -11.86
CA ASN A 299 -11.32 -0.66 -11.77
C ASN A 299 -10.64 -0.60 -13.14
N ASN A 300 -9.38 -0.17 -13.18
CA ASN A 300 -8.57 -0.17 -14.39
C ASN A 300 -7.14 -0.66 -14.10
N ASP A 301 -6.22 -0.47 -15.03
CA ASP A 301 -4.84 -0.93 -14.88
C ASP A 301 -4.04 -0.12 -13.86
N HIS A 302 -4.43 1.13 -13.59
CA HIS A 302 -3.68 2.08 -12.77
C HIS A 302 -4.23 2.22 -11.35
N PHE A 303 -5.55 2.21 -11.19
CA PHE A 303 -6.23 2.38 -9.91
C PHE A 303 -7.64 1.78 -9.93
N GLY A 304 -8.20 1.57 -8.76
CA GLY A 304 -9.62 1.27 -8.57
C GLY A 304 -10.27 2.29 -7.65
N TRP A 305 -11.59 2.41 -7.77
CA TRP A 305 -12.40 3.25 -6.89
C TRP A 305 -13.65 2.52 -6.43
N LEU A 306 -14.08 2.85 -5.22
CA LEU A 306 -15.33 2.40 -4.62
C LEU A 306 -15.98 3.59 -3.92
N VAL A 307 -17.23 3.86 -4.26
CA VAL A 307 -18.03 4.92 -3.65
C VAL A 307 -19.22 4.26 -2.98
N MET A 308 -19.40 4.53 -1.70
CA MET A 308 -20.46 3.96 -0.88
C MET A 308 -21.17 5.02 -0.06
N GLU A 309 -22.37 4.70 0.41
CA GLU A 309 -23.11 5.51 1.38
C GLU A 309 -22.25 5.79 2.62
N LYS A 310 -22.26 7.03 3.08
CA LYS A 310 -21.57 7.41 4.31
C LYS A 310 -22.35 6.90 5.51
N LEU A 311 -21.72 6.00 6.27
CA LEU A 311 -22.26 5.52 7.53
C LEU A 311 -22.22 6.62 8.60
N SER A 312 -23.28 6.73 9.39
CA SER A 312 -23.35 7.62 10.54
C SER A 312 -22.43 7.14 11.67
N GLY A 313 -21.93 8.09 12.47
CA GLY A 313 -21.11 7.79 13.64
C GLY A 313 -19.66 8.22 13.49
N ARG A 314 -18.83 7.78 14.43
CA ARG A 314 -17.39 8.07 14.48
C ARG A 314 -16.58 6.80 14.68
N LEU A 315 -15.34 6.81 14.19
CA LEU A 315 -14.42 5.68 14.36
C LEU A 315 -14.14 5.45 15.85
N LEU A 316 -14.30 4.21 16.31
CA LEU A 316 -14.06 3.82 17.69
C LEU A 316 -12.63 4.16 18.14
N SER A 317 -11.65 3.98 17.27
CA SER A 317 -10.24 4.34 17.51
C SER A 317 -10.03 5.84 17.80
N ASP A 318 -10.79 6.71 17.14
CA ASP A 318 -10.72 8.15 17.32
C ASP A 318 -11.45 8.59 18.58
N MET A 319 -12.61 8.01 18.89
CA MET A 319 -13.34 8.26 20.15
C MET A 319 -12.51 7.87 21.37
N LEU A 320 -11.87 6.69 21.33
CA LEU A 320 -10.92 6.26 22.37
C LEU A 320 -9.71 7.20 22.47
N ARG A 321 -9.23 7.76 21.34
CA ARG A 321 -8.12 8.73 21.37
C ARG A 321 -8.52 10.06 21.99
N ALA A 322 -9.75 10.48 21.76
CA ALA A 322 -10.31 11.69 22.34
C ALA A 322 -10.67 11.53 23.84
N GLY A 323 -10.59 10.32 24.39
CA GLY A 323 -10.96 10.05 25.79
C GLY A 323 -12.47 10.15 26.02
N GLU A 324 -13.28 9.86 24.98
CA GLU A 324 -14.73 9.92 25.08
C GLU A 324 -15.28 8.78 25.95
N ALA A 325 -16.37 9.05 26.67
CA ALA A 325 -17.04 8.04 27.47
C ALA A 325 -17.82 7.09 26.54
N LEU A 326 -17.47 5.80 26.59
CA LEU A 326 -18.04 4.77 25.72
C LEU A 326 -18.87 3.75 26.50
N ASP A 327 -20.04 3.41 25.97
CA ASP A 327 -20.85 2.29 26.46
C ASP A 327 -20.30 0.98 25.86
N ARG A 328 -19.21 0.49 26.47
CA ARG A 328 -18.47 -0.71 26.01
C ARG A 328 -19.36 -1.95 25.95
N GLU A 329 -20.36 -2.03 26.83
CA GLU A 329 -21.33 -3.11 26.86
C GLU A 329 -22.18 -3.12 25.58
N LYS A 330 -22.77 -1.98 25.22
CA LYS A 330 -23.57 -1.86 23.99
C LYS A 330 -22.73 -2.08 22.75
N ILE A 331 -21.53 -1.51 22.69
CA ILE A 331 -20.59 -1.67 21.57
C ILE A 331 -20.31 -3.16 21.32
N LEU A 332 -19.90 -3.90 22.36
CA LEU A 332 -19.64 -5.34 22.26
C LEU A 332 -20.90 -6.12 21.90
N GLN A 333 -22.04 -5.77 22.48
CA GLN A 333 -23.31 -6.44 22.20
C GLN A 333 -23.71 -6.30 20.73
N SER A 334 -23.70 -5.09 20.18
CA SER A 334 -24.05 -4.86 18.77
C SER A 334 -23.06 -5.52 17.82
N LEU A 335 -21.76 -5.44 18.14
CA LEU A 335 -20.72 -6.03 17.30
C LEU A 335 -20.81 -7.56 17.26
N LEU A 336 -21.01 -8.21 18.41
CA LEU A 336 -21.18 -9.67 18.47
C LEU A 336 -22.40 -10.13 17.65
N VAL A 337 -23.50 -9.36 17.66
CA VAL A 337 -24.68 -9.66 16.84
C VAL A 337 -24.33 -9.62 15.34
N GLU A 338 -23.56 -8.63 14.90
CA GLU A 338 -23.08 -8.54 13.51
C GLU A 338 -22.14 -9.71 13.14
N LEU A 339 -21.18 -10.04 14.01
CA LEU A 339 -20.24 -11.14 13.79
C LEU A 339 -20.93 -12.51 13.73
N VAL A 340 -21.96 -12.73 14.55
CA VAL A 340 -22.78 -13.95 14.51
C VAL A 340 -23.55 -14.07 13.19
N LYS A 341 -24.03 -12.95 12.64
CA LYS A 341 -24.74 -12.95 11.34
C LYS A 341 -23.81 -13.35 10.19
N LEU A 342 -22.57 -12.87 10.20
CA LEU A 342 -21.53 -13.29 9.25
C LEU A 342 -21.18 -14.78 9.44
N GLU A 343 -20.92 -15.21 10.67
CA GLU A 343 -20.54 -16.59 10.98
C GLU A 343 -21.61 -17.61 10.55
N LYS A 344 -22.89 -17.29 10.73
CA LYS A 344 -24.01 -18.14 10.28
C LYS A 344 -24.05 -18.35 8.76
N GLN A 345 -23.37 -17.50 8.00
CA GLN A 345 -23.24 -17.59 6.56
C GLN A 345 -21.89 -18.16 6.10
N GLY A 346 -21.05 -18.62 7.05
CA GLY A 346 -19.70 -19.09 6.75
C GLY A 346 -18.77 -17.96 6.33
N LEU A 347 -19.02 -16.74 6.81
CA LEU A 347 -18.20 -15.55 6.58
C LEU A 347 -17.63 -15.04 7.90
N TRP A 348 -16.46 -14.42 7.83
CA TRP A 348 -15.77 -13.83 8.97
C TRP A 348 -15.11 -12.52 8.53
N HIS A 349 -14.89 -11.61 9.48
CA HIS A 349 -14.11 -10.40 9.23
C HIS A 349 -12.68 -10.62 9.75
N ASP A 350 -11.67 -10.57 8.87
CA ASP A 350 -10.30 -10.93 9.23
C ASP A 350 -9.47 -9.81 9.88
N ASP A 351 -9.95 -8.56 9.86
CA ASP A 351 -9.30 -7.40 10.52
C ASP A 351 -10.19 -6.70 11.56
N ILE A 352 -10.70 -7.43 12.55
CA ILE A 352 -11.51 -6.82 13.63
C ILE A 352 -10.60 -5.98 14.54
N ARG A 353 -10.63 -4.66 14.37
CA ARG A 353 -9.76 -3.69 15.05
C ARG A 353 -10.52 -2.43 15.43
N LEU A 354 -10.00 -1.65 16.38
CA LEU A 354 -10.61 -0.38 16.78
C LEU A 354 -10.84 0.60 15.61
N TRP A 355 -10.04 0.53 14.56
CA TRP A 355 -10.16 1.39 13.37
C TRP A 355 -11.14 0.90 12.31
N ASN A 356 -11.62 -0.35 12.41
CA ASN A 356 -12.63 -0.92 11.51
C ASN A 356 -14.02 -1.01 12.16
N ILE A 357 -14.25 -0.22 13.21
CA ILE A 357 -15.53 -0.13 13.91
C ILE A 357 -16.00 1.31 13.92
N MET A 358 -17.23 1.52 13.43
CA MET A 358 -17.95 2.78 13.52
C MET A 358 -18.96 2.72 14.66
N VAL A 359 -19.05 3.76 15.49
CA VAL A 359 -19.99 3.85 16.60
C VAL A 359 -20.94 5.02 16.39
N ASP A 360 -22.24 4.75 16.43
CA ASP A 360 -23.30 5.75 16.29
C ASP A 360 -23.62 6.49 17.60
N ASP A 361 -24.51 7.49 17.51
CA ASP A 361 -24.94 8.28 18.67
C ASP A 361 -25.70 7.45 19.73
N GLN A 362 -26.18 6.25 19.36
CA GLN A 362 -26.82 5.29 20.27
C GLN A 362 -25.82 4.33 20.93
N GLN A 363 -24.52 4.51 20.68
CA GLN A 363 -23.43 3.62 21.11
C GLN A 363 -23.52 2.20 20.52
N LYS A 364 -24.13 2.06 19.34
CA LYS A 364 -24.09 0.82 18.58
C LYS A 364 -22.91 0.83 17.63
N ALA A 365 -22.19 -0.28 17.63
CA ALA A 365 -21.06 -0.54 16.77
C ALA A 365 -21.49 -1.27 15.50
N SER A 366 -20.94 -0.83 14.38
CA SER A 366 -21.03 -1.52 13.09
C SER A 366 -19.66 -1.70 12.47
N LEU A 367 -19.47 -2.82 11.79
CA LEU A 367 -18.26 -3.09 11.00
C LEU A 367 -18.18 -2.14 9.80
N ILE A 368 -16.96 -1.70 9.51
CA ILE A 368 -16.59 -1.08 8.24
C ILE A 368 -15.45 -1.88 7.62
N ASP A 369 -15.02 -1.50 6.42
CA ASP A 369 -13.96 -2.17 5.69
C ASP A 369 -14.32 -3.58 5.24
N PHE A 370 -15.37 -3.68 4.42
CA PHE A 370 -15.94 -4.96 4.01
C PHE A 370 -15.01 -5.77 3.09
N GLY A 371 -13.91 -5.17 2.61
CA GLY A 371 -12.83 -5.87 1.91
C GLY A 371 -12.12 -6.92 2.78
N SER A 372 -12.25 -6.82 4.10
CA SER A 372 -11.76 -7.80 5.08
C SER A 372 -12.73 -8.95 5.38
N ILE A 373 -13.87 -9.04 4.67
CA ILE A 373 -14.78 -10.18 4.82
C ILE A 373 -14.26 -11.36 4.00
N VAL A 374 -14.05 -12.48 4.68
CA VAL A 374 -13.44 -13.70 4.14
C VAL A 374 -14.28 -14.93 4.47
N ASN A 375 -14.06 -16.02 3.74
CA ASN A 375 -14.74 -17.31 3.95
C ASN A 375 -13.92 -18.32 4.78
N ILE A 376 -12.80 -17.89 5.35
CA ILE A 376 -11.94 -18.70 6.22
C ILE A 376 -11.78 -17.95 7.55
N PRO A 377 -12.00 -18.59 8.72
CA PRO A 377 -11.90 -17.94 10.03
C PRO A 377 -10.44 -17.73 10.46
N ARG A 378 -9.71 -16.89 9.71
CA ARG A 378 -8.30 -16.60 9.90
C ARG A 378 -8.09 -15.09 9.79
N ASP A 379 -7.39 -14.50 10.75
CA ASP A 379 -7.05 -13.09 10.75
C ASP A 379 -5.97 -12.78 9.69
N CYS A 380 -6.01 -11.57 9.12
CA CYS A 380 -5.07 -11.10 8.11
C CYS A 380 -3.65 -10.90 8.66
N SER A 381 -3.52 -10.79 9.98
CA SER A 381 -2.30 -10.49 10.71
C SER A 381 -2.17 -11.39 11.95
N TRP A 382 -1.13 -11.18 12.74
CA TRP A 382 -1.01 -11.89 14.01
C TRP A 382 -2.01 -11.33 15.04
N PRO A 383 -2.69 -12.17 15.83
CA PRO A 383 -2.68 -13.64 15.79
C PRO A 383 -3.59 -14.19 14.69
N LEU A 384 -3.12 -15.25 14.00
CA LEU A 384 -3.87 -15.84 12.87
C LEU A 384 -5.24 -16.40 13.25
N ASN A 385 -5.47 -16.73 14.52
CA ASN A 385 -6.78 -17.18 14.99
C ASN A 385 -7.67 -15.96 15.28
N ILE A 386 -8.78 -15.85 14.55
CA ILE A 386 -9.69 -14.70 14.63
C ILE A 386 -10.28 -14.48 16.03
N PHE A 387 -10.52 -15.55 16.81
CA PHE A 387 -11.08 -15.42 18.16
C PHE A 387 -10.04 -14.89 19.15
N GLN A 388 -8.77 -15.28 18.99
CA GLN A 388 -7.67 -14.69 19.77
C GLN A 388 -7.51 -13.21 19.42
N SER A 389 -7.62 -12.87 18.14
CA SER A 389 -7.59 -11.48 17.68
C SER A 389 -8.76 -10.66 18.25
N PHE A 390 -9.93 -11.27 18.39
CA PHE A 390 -11.08 -10.66 19.06
C PHE A 390 -10.84 -10.44 20.56
N PHE A 391 -10.15 -11.34 21.27
CA PHE A 391 -9.80 -11.12 22.68
C PHE A 391 -8.86 -9.92 22.85
N ILE A 392 -7.91 -9.77 21.93
CA ILE A 392 -7.05 -8.58 21.89
C ILE A 392 -7.89 -7.34 21.67
N PHE A 393 -8.83 -7.36 20.71
CA PHE A 393 -9.75 -6.23 20.47
C PHE A 393 -10.54 -5.85 21.73
N VAL A 394 -11.05 -6.84 22.48
CA VAL A 394 -11.75 -6.57 23.75
C VAL A 394 -10.79 -5.92 24.75
N ASN A 395 -9.56 -6.43 24.92
CA ASN A 395 -8.60 -5.77 25.82
C ASN A 395 -8.24 -4.35 25.36
N GLU A 396 -8.08 -4.11 24.05
CA GLU A 396 -7.83 -2.78 23.48
C GLU A 396 -8.97 -1.79 23.78
N LEU A 397 -10.23 -2.26 23.83
CA LEU A 397 -11.39 -1.44 24.17
C LEU A 397 -11.42 -0.97 25.64
N PHE A 398 -10.80 -1.73 26.54
CA PHE A 398 -10.75 -1.43 27.98
C PHE A 398 -9.42 -0.83 28.45
N ASP A 399 -8.39 -0.76 27.59
CA ASP A 399 -7.10 -0.15 27.92
C ASP A 399 -7.15 1.39 27.87
N GLU A 400 -7.70 2.00 28.93
CA GLU A 400 -7.86 3.45 29.06
C GLU A 400 -6.51 4.21 29.09
N GLN A 401 -5.45 3.57 29.56
CA GLN A 401 -4.12 4.20 29.66
C GLN A 401 -3.27 4.02 28.40
N ARG A 402 -3.74 3.24 27.41
CA ARG A 402 -2.94 2.81 26.25
C ARG A 402 -1.57 2.36 26.71
N SER A 403 -1.59 1.43 27.67
CA SER A 403 -0.44 1.01 28.46
C SER A 403 0.71 0.54 27.56
N TRP A 404 0.41 0.10 26.34
CA TRP A 404 1.37 -0.38 25.36
C TRP A 404 1.22 0.27 23.98
N LYS A 405 2.34 0.71 23.40
CA LYS A 405 2.41 1.20 22.02
C LYS A 405 3.22 0.21 21.20
N GLN A 406 2.58 -0.61 20.37
CA GLN A 406 3.25 -1.80 19.81
C GLN A 406 3.33 -1.81 18.27
N LEU A 407 4.16 -2.72 17.75
CA LEU A 407 4.35 -2.98 16.31
C LEU A 407 3.18 -3.79 15.71
N TRP A 408 2.53 -4.66 16.48
CA TRP A 408 1.52 -5.60 15.98
C TRP A 408 0.13 -5.34 16.59
N ARG A 409 -0.03 -5.50 17.90
CA ARG A 409 -1.27 -5.23 18.65
C ARG A 409 -0.94 -4.71 20.04
N SER A 410 -1.75 -3.80 20.57
CA SER A 410 -1.42 -3.07 21.82
C SER A 410 -1.88 -3.75 23.10
N ALA A 411 -2.48 -4.95 23.03
CA ALA A 411 -3.10 -5.56 24.20
C ALA A 411 -2.83 -7.08 24.31
N PRO A 412 -2.92 -7.64 25.52
CA PRO A 412 -2.81 -9.08 25.74
C PRO A 412 -4.00 -9.85 25.16
N ILE A 413 -3.83 -11.17 24.98
CA ILE A 413 -4.89 -12.10 24.57
C ILE A 413 -5.68 -12.56 25.81
N HIS A 414 -4.94 -12.87 26.87
CA HIS A 414 -5.30 -12.54 28.25
C HIS A 414 -6.67 -11.98 28.69
N PRO A 415 -7.65 -12.68 29.31
CA PRO A 415 -8.86 -12.03 29.82
C PRO A 415 -8.70 -11.38 31.20
N PHE A 416 -7.60 -11.68 31.92
CA PHE A 416 -7.47 -11.38 33.35
C PHE A 416 -7.31 -9.89 33.70
N ASN A 417 -6.98 -9.02 32.74
CA ASN A 417 -6.90 -7.58 32.97
C ASN A 417 -8.25 -6.86 32.79
N LEU A 418 -9.26 -7.57 32.30
CA LEU A 418 -10.58 -6.99 32.09
C LEU A 418 -11.35 -6.85 33.41
N PRO A 419 -12.14 -5.78 33.58
CA PRO A 419 -13.05 -5.67 34.70
C PRO A 419 -14.10 -6.79 34.67
N GLN A 420 -14.64 -7.14 35.83
CA GLN A 420 -15.84 -7.98 35.90
C GLN A 420 -17.03 -7.20 35.34
N PRO A 421 -17.96 -7.84 34.61
CA PRO A 421 -18.05 -9.29 34.35
C PRO A 421 -17.35 -9.76 33.05
N TRP A 422 -16.65 -8.89 32.32
CA TRP A 422 -16.05 -9.24 31.02
C TRP A 422 -14.88 -10.22 31.11
N SER A 423 -14.09 -10.17 32.20
CA SER A 423 -13.08 -11.18 32.47
C SER A 423 -13.68 -12.58 32.67
N ASN A 424 -14.82 -12.69 33.38
CA ASN A 424 -15.54 -13.96 33.56
C ASN A 424 -16.01 -14.53 32.22
N TRP A 425 -16.51 -13.67 31.34
CA TRP A 425 -16.96 -14.02 30.00
C TRP A 425 -15.86 -14.62 29.12
N LEU A 426 -14.77 -13.88 28.90
CA LEU A 426 -13.69 -14.38 28.06
C LEU A 426 -12.97 -15.58 28.69
N TYR A 427 -12.87 -15.64 30.02
CA TYR A 427 -12.33 -16.81 30.71
C TYR A 427 -13.19 -18.05 30.48
N ALA A 428 -14.52 -17.94 30.53
CA ALA A 428 -15.41 -19.05 30.25
C ALA A 428 -15.26 -19.59 28.81
N VAL A 429 -14.98 -18.72 27.84
CA VAL A 429 -14.63 -19.11 26.46
C VAL A 429 -13.27 -19.80 26.43
N TRP A 430 -12.27 -19.25 27.12
CA TRP A 430 -10.92 -19.81 27.22
C TRP A 430 -10.92 -21.25 27.75
N GLN A 431 -11.81 -21.57 28.70
CA GLN A 431 -11.96 -22.93 29.24
C GLN A 431 -12.59 -23.93 28.26
N LYS A 432 -13.16 -23.47 27.13
CA LYS A 432 -13.70 -24.37 26.09
C LYS A 432 -12.58 -24.84 25.17
N PRO A 433 -12.69 -26.07 24.61
CA PRO A 433 -11.73 -26.53 23.62
C PRO A 433 -11.78 -25.63 22.37
N VAL A 434 -10.63 -25.38 21.76
CA VAL A 434 -10.46 -24.42 20.66
C VAL A 434 -11.38 -24.69 19.47
N ASN A 435 -11.71 -25.96 19.20
CA ASN A 435 -12.62 -26.34 18.13
C ASN A 435 -14.09 -25.95 18.37
N ALA A 436 -14.45 -25.58 19.61
CA ALA A 436 -15.77 -25.08 19.96
C ALA A 436 -15.86 -23.54 19.90
N TRP A 437 -14.74 -22.85 19.68
CA TRP A 437 -14.71 -21.39 19.63
C TRP A 437 -15.46 -20.90 18.39
N SER A 438 -16.39 -19.98 18.61
CA SER A 438 -17.26 -19.37 17.60
C SER A 438 -17.76 -18.03 18.12
N PHE A 439 -18.13 -17.11 17.22
CA PHE A 439 -18.80 -15.87 17.60
C PHE A 439 -20.18 -16.14 18.21
N THR A 440 -20.85 -17.22 17.80
CA THR A 440 -22.09 -17.70 18.41
C THR A 440 -21.88 -18.08 19.88
N LEU A 441 -20.81 -18.82 20.20
CA LEU A 441 -20.47 -19.14 21.59
C LEU A 441 -20.13 -17.87 22.39
N LEU A 442 -19.35 -16.95 21.80
CA LEU A 442 -18.99 -15.67 22.42
C LEU A 442 -20.25 -14.88 22.80
N GLU A 443 -21.21 -14.73 21.88
CA GLU A 443 -22.45 -14.00 22.09
C GLU A 443 -23.35 -14.65 23.17
N GLN A 444 -23.46 -15.98 23.16
CA GLN A 444 -24.22 -16.72 24.17
C GLN A 444 -23.65 -16.55 25.58
N LEU A 445 -22.32 -16.66 25.73
CA LEU A 445 -21.67 -16.46 27.02
C LEU A 445 -21.71 -14.99 27.44
N PHE A 446 -21.63 -14.04 26.50
CA PHE A 446 -21.72 -12.61 26.79
C PHE A 446 -23.07 -12.24 27.43
N LYS A 447 -24.17 -12.81 26.95
CA LYS A 447 -25.52 -12.62 27.52
C LYS A 447 -25.68 -13.12 28.96
N THR A 448 -24.83 -14.04 29.39
CA THR A 448 -24.92 -14.69 30.71
C THR A 448 -23.70 -14.38 31.59
N LYS A 449 -22.87 -13.40 31.18
CA LYS A 449 -21.57 -13.10 31.80
C LYS A 449 -21.62 -12.81 33.31
N ASP A 450 -22.69 -12.17 33.77
CA ASP A 450 -22.90 -11.83 35.17
C ASP A 450 -23.06 -13.07 36.08
N ARG A 451 -23.38 -14.23 35.50
CA ARG A 451 -23.55 -15.50 36.21
C ARG A 451 -22.35 -16.43 36.05
N LEU A 452 -21.34 -16.05 35.26
CA LEU A 452 -20.18 -16.88 35.01
C LEU A 452 -19.20 -16.82 36.19
N PRO A 453 -18.46 -17.91 36.46
CA PRO A 453 -17.48 -17.94 37.55
C PRO A 453 -16.38 -16.89 37.37
N VAL A 454 -15.96 -16.29 38.50
CA VAL A 454 -14.84 -15.33 38.52
C VAL A 454 -13.51 -16.07 38.29
N PRO A 455 -12.63 -15.60 37.39
CA PRO A 455 -11.38 -16.28 37.07
C PRO A 455 -10.49 -16.53 38.29
N GLU A 456 -10.35 -15.55 39.18
CA GLU A 456 -9.51 -15.58 40.40
C GLU A 456 -9.72 -16.82 41.27
N SER A 457 -10.95 -17.35 41.28
CA SER A 457 -11.29 -18.55 42.05
C SER A 457 -10.75 -19.86 41.45
N ASN A 458 -10.35 -19.86 40.19
CA ASN A 458 -10.00 -21.04 39.40
C ASN A 458 -8.69 -20.90 38.59
N ILE A 459 -7.88 -19.85 38.82
CA ILE A 459 -6.67 -19.63 38.03
C ILE A 459 -5.66 -20.77 38.28
N SER A 460 -5.33 -21.50 37.22
CA SER A 460 -4.28 -22.51 37.27
C SER A 460 -2.88 -21.87 37.24
N ALA A 461 -1.86 -22.60 37.69
CA ALA A 461 -0.48 -22.11 37.60
C ALA A 461 -0.07 -21.73 36.17
N ILE A 462 -0.63 -22.39 35.15
CA ILE A 462 -0.31 -22.12 33.74
C ILE A 462 -0.81 -20.72 33.35
N GLU A 463 -2.02 -20.36 33.75
CA GLU A 463 -2.63 -19.07 33.42
C GLU A 463 -1.85 -17.91 34.06
N GLN A 464 -1.40 -18.07 35.30
CA GLN A 464 -0.48 -17.11 35.95
C GLN A 464 0.82 -16.93 35.15
N TRP A 465 1.41 -18.01 34.66
CA TRP A 465 2.61 -17.93 33.81
C TRP A 465 2.36 -17.27 32.46
N ILE A 466 1.18 -17.46 31.86
CA ILE A 466 0.80 -16.83 30.60
C ILE A 466 0.69 -15.31 30.79
N VAL A 467 0.01 -14.85 31.85
CA VAL A 467 -0.10 -13.42 32.17
C VAL A 467 1.27 -12.76 32.29
N ALA A 468 2.17 -13.38 33.05
CA ALA A 468 3.53 -12.88 33.22
C ALA A 468 4.32 -12.84 31.90
N GLN A 469 4.18 -13.86 31.06
CA GLN A 469 4.89 -13.93 29.76
C GLN A 469 4.35 -12.93 28.75
N GLU A 470 3.03 -12.78 28.63
CA GLU A 470 2.42 -11.80 27.74
C GLU A 470 2.84 -10.39 28.15
N THR A 471 2.78 -10.04 29.44
CA THR A 471 3.21 -8.72 29.94
C THR A 471 4.65 -8.40 29.50
N VAL A 472 5.60 -9.32 29.72
CA VAL A 472 6.99 -9.13 29.31
C VAL A 472 7.14 -9.04 27.79
N LEU A 473 6.34 -9.77 27.01
CA LEU A 473 6.36 -9.68 25.55
C LEU A 473 5.87 -8.30 25.07
N LEU A 474 4.78 -7.78 25.65
CA LEU A 474 4.22 -6.47 25.33
C LEU A 474 5.20 -5.33 25.70
N GLU A 475 5.86 -5.42 26.85
CA GLU A 475 6.94 -4.50 27.26
C GLU A 475 8.08 -4.48 26.25
N ASN A 476 8.57 -5.66 25.84
CA ASN A 476 9.65 -5.76 24.88
C ASN A 476 9.26 -5.20 23.50
N GLN A 477 8.02 -5.45 23.04
CA GLN A 477 7.54 -4.88 21.78
C GLN A 477 7.47 -3.36 21.83
N THR A 478 7.02 -2.79 22.96
CA THR A 478 6.96 -1.33 23.14
C THR A 478 8.36 -0.73 23.09
N ARG A 479 9.32 -1.33 23.81
CA ARG A 479 10.72 -0.91 23.77
C ARG A 479 11.33 -1.00 22.36
N GLN A 480 11.08 -2.10 21.64
CA GLN A 480 11.55 -2.24 20.26
C GLN A 480 10.98 -1.18 19.32
N ARG A 481 9.69 -0.84 19.49
CA ARG A 481 9.04 0.20 18.70
C ARG A 481 9.69 1.57 18.97
N ASP A 482 9.90 1.92 20.24
CA ASP A 482 10.47 3.21 20.61
C ASP A 482 11.92 3.35 20.11
N GLU A 483 12.72 2.29 20.24
CA GLU A 483 14.08 2.24 19.69
C GLU A 483 14.09 2.35 18.16
N ALA A 484 13.16 1.66 17.47
CA ALA A 484 13.04 1.74 16.01
C ALA A 484 12.58 3.12 15.52
N ALA A 485 11.62 3.76 16.20
CA ALA A 485 11.17 5.11 15.89
C ALA A 485 12.28 6.13 16.10
N HIS A 486 13.05 5.99 17.18
CA HIS A 486 14.22 6.83 17.43
C HIS A 486 15.27 6.66 16.32
N ARG A 487 15.53 5.43 15.87
CA ARG A 487 16.42 5.15 14.73
C ARG A 487 15.96 5.83 13.45
N GLU A 488 14.67 5.78 13.15
CA GLU A 488 14.11 6.40 11.95
C GLU A 488 14.24 7.93 11.99
N GLN A 489 13.95 8.55 13.14
CA GLN A 489 14.16 9.99 13.34
C GLN A 489 15.64 10.36 13.11
N LEU A 490 16.56 9.58 13.65
CA LEU A 490 18.00 9.79 13.47
C LEU A 490 18.43 9.64 12.01
N SER A 491 17.88 8.65 11.30
CA SER A 491 18.14 8.44 9.87
C SER A 491 17.62 9.61 9.02
N GLN A 492 16.48 10.18 9.37
CA GLN A 492 15.94 11.37 8.69
C GLN A 492 16.81 12.60 8.96
N GLN A 493 17.27 12.79 10.19
CA GLN A 493 18.22 13.85 10.54
C GLN A 493 19.52 13.71 9.75
N LEU A 494 20.09 12.51 9.68
CA LEU A 494 21.27 12.22 8.85
C LEU A 494 21.05 12.54 7.38
N TYR A 495 19.88 12.21 6.82
CA TYR A 495 19.54 12.54 5.44
C TYR A 495 19.45 14.05 5.20
N GLN A 496 18.81 14.79 6.12
CA GLN A 496 18.72 16.25 6.06
C GLN A 496 20.11 16.90 6.14
N LEU A 497 20.95 16.46 7.07
CA LEU A 497 22.33 16.92 7.22
C LEU A 497 23.16 16.62 5.97
N ASN A 498 23.05 15.42 5.39
CA ASN A 498 23.74 15.09 4.13
C ASN A 498 23.28 15.98 2.96
N THR A 499 21.99 16.31 2.91
CA THR A 499 21.45 17.23 1.90
C THR A 499 21.99 18.64 2.10
N GLN A 500 22.05 19.12 3.35
CA GLN A 500 22.68 20.40 3.69
C GLN A 500 24.17 20.43 3.34
N VAL A 501 24.92 19.36 3.65
CA VAL A 501 26.34 19.25 3.27
C VAL A 501 26.50 19.33 1.76
N SER A 502 25.64 18.64 1.00
CA SER A 502 25.67 18.68 -0.47
C SER A 502 25.38 20.09 -1.01
N GLN A 503 24.41 20.80 -0.40
CA GLN A 503 24.10 22.19 -0.75
C GLN A 503 25.28 23.12 -0.42
N LEU A 504 25.86 23.02 0.78
CA LEU A 504 27.02 23.80 1.19
C LEU A 504 28.22 23.56 0.27
N GLN A 505 28.44 22.32 -0.18
CA GLN A 505 29.47 21.99 -1.17
C GLN A 505 29.20 22.67 -2.52
N GLN A 506 27.94 22.69 -2.99
CA GLN A 506 27.56 23.38 -4.21
C GLN A 506 27.75 24.91 -4.08
N ASP A 507 27.35 25.49 -2.96
CA ASP A 507 27.52 26.92 -2.69
C ASP A 507 29.01 27.29 -2.62
N MET A 508 29.85 26.45 -2.01
CA MET A 508 31.31 26.61 -2.02
C MET A 508 31.90 26.58 -3.43
N VAL A 509 31.42 25.67 -4.29
CA VAL A 509 31.88 25.60 -5.70
C VAL A 509 31.44 26.84 -6.47
N ALA A 510 30.20 27.31 -6.28
CA ALA A 510 29.68 28.50 -6.92
C ALA A 510 30.45 29.77 -6.49
N LEU A 511 30.76 29.92 -5.20
CA LEU A 511 31.58 31.02 -4.68
C LEU A 511 33.03 30.96 -5.20
N ALA A 512 33.61 29.75 -5.31
CA ALA A 512 34.94 29.58 -5.89
C ALA A 512 34.98 29.96 -7.39
N GLN A 513 33.92 29.64 -8.14
CA GLN A 513 33.74 30.04 -9.54
C GLN A 513 33.57 31.56 -9.68
N ALA A 514 32.71 32.17 -8.87
CA ALA A 514 32.53 33.63 -8.85
C ALA A 514 33.83 34.39 -8.50
N ARG A 515 34.68 33.79 -7.65
CA ARG A 515 36.03 34.28 -7.37
C ARG A 515 36.95 34.20 -8.61
N THR A 516 36.93 33.09 -9.34
CA THR A 516 37.76 32.93 -10.55
C THR A 516 37.32 33.89 -11.66
N GLU A 517 36.02 34.16 -11.76
CA GLU A 517 35.43 35.16 -12.66
C GLU A 517 35.77 36.60 -12.24
N SER A 518 35.80 36.89 -10.94
CA SER A 518 36.25 38.19 -10.42
C SER A 518 37.76 38.40 -10.54
N GLU A 519 38.59 37.36 -10.45
CA GLU A 519 40.04 37.43 -10.67
C GLU A 519 40.41 37.61 -12.16
N THR A 520 39.50 37.29 -13.10
CA THR A 520 39.69 37.49 -14.54
C THR A 520 39.23 38.87 -15.03
N PHE A 521 38.46 39.62 -14.24
CA PHE A 521 38.07 41.00 -14.48
C PHE A 521 38.56 41.90 -13.31
N VAL A 522 39.67 42.60 -13.53
CA VAL A 522 40.20 43.79 -12.78
C VAL A 522 41.53 43.58 -11.99
N ALA A 523 42.47 44.51 -12.24
CA ALA A 523 43.77 44.70 -11.57
C ALA A 523 43.61 45.34 -10.16
N PRO A 524 44.61 45.26 -9.27
CA PRO A 524 44.40 45.28 -7.82
C PRO A 524 44.17 46.70 -7.29
N GLU A 525 43.00 46.99 -6.71
CA GLU A 525 42.84 48.00 -5.66
C GLU A 525 41.40 47.96 -5.11
N THR A 526 41.17 47.12 -4.10
CA THR A 526 40.34 47.28 -2.89
C THR A 526 40.08 45.91 -2.27
N GLY A 527 40.13 45.83 -0.94
CA GLY A 527 40.53 44.63 -0.19
C GLY A 527 39.55 43.44 -0.22
N PRO A 528 40.07 42.19 -0.31
CA PRO A 528 39.28 40.98 -0.18
C PRO A 528 39.29 40.51 1.28
N GLU A 529 38.56 41.18 2.18
CA GLU A 529 38.44 40.71 3.57
C GLU A 529 37.09 40.03 3.89
N SER A 530 36.02 40.26 3.10
CA SER A 530 34.70 39.67 3.37
C SER A 530 34.55 38.22 2.86
N LEU A 531 34.91 37.96 1.61
CA LEU A 531 34.80 36.64 0.96
C LEU A 531 35.63 35.51 1.62
N PRO A 532 36.87 35.73 2.10
CA PRO A 532 37.63 34.70 2.82
C PRO A 532 36.97 34.31 4.14
N THR A 533 36.32 35.28 4.79
CA THR A 533 35.60 35.08 6.05
C THR A 533 34.35 34.24 5.82
N GLU A 534 33.59 34.50 4.74
CA GLU A 534 32.44 33.68 4.34
C GLU A 534 32.83 32.23 4.01
N ILE A 535 33.89 32.01 3.23
CA ILE A 535 34.40 30.66 2.93
C ILE A 535 34.85 29.94 4.20
N ALA A 536 35.54 30.64 5.12
CA ALA A 536 35.97 30.07 6.40
C ALA A 536 34.76 29.69 7.28
N THR A 537 33.71 30.53 7.32
CA THR A 537 32.48 30.21 8.06
C THR A 537 31.74 29.01 7.47
N LEU A 538 31.68 28.88 6.14
CA LEU A 538 31.08 27.71 5.48
C LEU A 538 31.90 26.43 5.73
N GLN A 539 33.23 26.52 5.74
CA GLN A 539 34.11 25.39 6.10
C GLN A 539 33.90 24.95 7.55
N GLU A 540 33.75 25.89 8.48
CA GLU A 540 33.48 25.57 9.89
C GLU A 540 32.10 24.94 10.07
N GLN A 541 31.07 25.45 9.39
CA GLN A 541 29.73 24.86 9.36
C GLN A 541 29.75 23.45 8.76
N LEU A 542 30.48 23.23 7.67
CA LEU A 542 30.63 21.93 7.03
C LEU A 542 31.38 20.94 7.94
N ALA A 543 32.41 21.38 8.66
CA ALA A 543 33.11 20.56 9.65
C ALA A 543 32.26 20.27 10.90
N ALA A 544 31.39 21.18 11.32
CA ALA A 544 30.41 20.94 12.38
C ALA A 544 29.35 19.92 11.94
N ALA A 545 28.80 20.08 10.73
CA ALA A 545 27.84 19.16 10.14
C ALA A 545 28.40 17.74 10.00
N HIS A 546 29.65 17.58 9.54
CA HIS A 546 30.31 16.27 9.48
C HIS A 546 30.49 15.62 10.86
N ARG A 547 30.89 16.39 11.89
CA ARG A 547 30.99 15.88 13.27
C ARG A 547 29.64 15.42 13.81
N GLU A 548 28.57 16.14 13.50
CA GLU A 548 27.22 15.77 13.87
C GLU A 548 26.75 14.51 13.13
N ILE A 549 27.06 14.38 11.83
CA ILE A 549 26.84 13.16 11.05
C ILE A 549 27.55 11.96 11.68
N ASP A 550 28.83 12.09 12.05
CA ASP A 550 29.60 11.01 12.67
C ASP A 550 29.03 10.61 14.04
N HIS A 551 28.64 11.60 14.85
CA HIS A 551 28.02 11.36 16.15
C HIS A 551 26.68 10.64 16.02
N LEU A 552 25.80 11.10 15.14
CA LEU A 552 24.52 10.46 14.86
C LEU A 552 24.73 9.06 14.24
N SER A 553 25.72 8.88 13.36
CA SER A 553 26.06 7.57 12.79
C SER A 553 26.45 6.56 13.88
N ASN A 554 27.23 6.98 14.89
CA ASN A 554 27.58 6.13 16.02
C ASN A 554 26.35 5.74 16.87
N ILE A 555 25.46 6.69 17.17
CA ILE A 555 24.19 6.40 17.87
C ILE A 555 23.36 5.40 17.07
N ASN A 556 23.29 5.57 15.75
CA ASN A 556 22.55 4.64 14.87
C ASN A 556 23.11 3.21 14.96
N ASN A 557 24.44 3.07 14.98
CA ASN A 557 25.10 1.78 15.10
C ASN A 557 24.86 1.13 16.47
N GLU A 558 24.87 1.92 17.56
CA GLU A 558 24.54 1.42 18.91
C GLU A 558 23.09 0.93 19.00
N LEU A 559 22.13 1.71 18.46
CA LEU A 559 20.73 1.31 18.39
C LEU A 559 20.54 0.05 17.56
N CYS A 560 21.24 -0.08 16.42
CA CYS A 560 21.24 -1.31 15.62
C CYS A 560 21.70 -2.51 16.45
N HIS A 561 22.69 -2.32 17.32
CA HIS A 561 23.20 -3.36 18.18
C HIS A 561 22.22 -3.73 19.31
N GLU A 562 21.56 -2.76 19.95
CA GLU A 562 20.48 -3.01 20.93
C GLU A 562 19.29 -3.76 20.31
N ILE A 563 18.80 -3.32 19.15
CA ILE A 563 17.73 -3.99 18.41
C ILE A 563 18.13 -5.46 18.11
N ALA A 564 19.38 -5.68 17.64
CA ALA A 564 19.90 -7.02 17.38
C ALA A 564 19.96 -7.88 18.64
N LYS A 565 20.34 -7.32 19.81
CA LYS A 565 20.32 -8.06 21.09
C LYS A 565 18.91 -8.50 21.46
N ILE A 566 17.89 -7.66 21.25
CA ILE A 566 16.50 -8.01 21.54
C ILE A 566 16.03 -9.13 20.60
N HIS A 567 16.27 -9.01 19.28
CA HIS A 567 15.91 -10.05 18.31
C HIS A 567 16.65 -11.38 18.54
N HIS A 568 17.88 -11.33 19.06
CA HIS A 568 18.67 -12.51 19.37
C HIS A 568 18.55 -12.97 20.83
N SER A 569 17.69 -12.34 21.64
CA SER A 569 17.49 -12.69 23.04
C SER A 569 17.11 -14.16 23.18
N ARG A 570 17.97 -14.92 23.87
CA ARG A 570 17.87 -16.39 24.01
C ARG A 570 17.08 -16.82 25.25
N SER A 571 16.36 -15.93 25.91
CA SER A 571 15.57 -16.21 27.13
C SER A 571 14.64 -17.44 26.97
N TRP A 572 14.06 -17.63 25.78
CA TRP A 572 13.22 -18.80 25.45
C TRP A 572 13.98 -20.12 25.23
N ARG A 573 15.29 -20.07 24.94
CA ARG A 573 16.16 -21.26 24.85
C ARG A 573 16.56 -21.77 26.23
N MET A 574 16.75 -20.86 27.19
CA MET A 574 17.06 -21.22 28.58
C MET A 574 15.95 -22.06 29.21
N THR A 575 14.68 -21.74 28.93
CA THR A 575 13.52 -22.52 29.43
C THR A 575 13.20 -23.76 28.61
N ARG A 576 13.85 -24.00 27.45
CA ARG A 576 13.58 -25.17 26.60
C ARG A 576 13.90 -26.48 27.31
N GLY A 577 15.02 -26.51 28.06
CA GLY A 577 15.40 -27.66 28.88
C GLY A 577 14.39 -27.92 30.01
N TYR A 578 13.98 -26.87 30.71
CA TYR A 578 12.99 -26.95 31.79
C TYR A 578 11.60 -27.35 31.29
N ARG A 579 11.13 -26.82 30.16
CA ARG A 579 9.86 -27.21 29.53
C ARG A 579 9.89 -28.66 29.06
N TYR A 580 11.00 -29.10 28.46
CA TYR A 580 11.17 -30.49 28.06
C TYR A 580 11.17 -31.43 29.28
N ALA A 581 11.93 -31.08 30.32
CA ALA A 581 11.99 -31.84 31.56
C ALA A 581 10.64 -31.90 32.27
N GLY A 582 9.93 -30.77 32.39
CA GLY A 582 8.59 -30.68 32.95
C GLY A 582 7.58 -31.53 32.17
N LEU A 583 7.63 -31.46 30.83
CA LEU A 583 6.83 -32.32 29.96
C LEU A 583 7.18 -33.80 30.15
N GLN A 584 8.47 -34.16 30.30
CA GLN A 584 8.86 -35.56 30.51
C GLN A 584 8.38 -36.07 31.87
N ILE A 585 8.44 -35.24 32.92
CA ILE A 585 7.94 -35.56 34.27
C ILE A 585 6.42 -35.75 34.24
N TYR A 586 5.69 -34.84 33.59
CA TYR A 586 4.24 -34.94 33.39
C TYR A 586 3.87 -36.23 32.65
N LEU A 587 4.52 -36.52 31.52
CA LEU A 587 4.27 -37.73 30.73
C LEU A 587 4.69 -39.02 31.45
N LEU A 588 5.73 -38.97 32.31
CA LEU A 588 6.11 -40.10 33.17
C LEU A 588 5.06 -40.39 34.24
N ARG A 589 4.49 -39.34 34.85
CA ARG A 589 3.38 -39.47 35.82
C ARG A 589 2.10 -39.98 35.17
N GLN A 590 1.81 -39.56 33.94
CA GLN A 590 0.57 -39.92 33.23
C GLN A 590 0.59 -41.33 32.61
N TYR A 591 1.72 -41.77 32.05
CA TYR A 591 1.78 -43.02 31.25
C TYR A 591 2.70 -44.11 31.83
N GLY A 592 3.45 -43.83 32.90
CA GLY A 592 4.34 -44.78 33.55
C GLY A 592 5.65 -45.06 32.80
N PHE A 593 6.62 -45.66 33.51
CA PHE A 593 7.99 -45.86 33.00
C PHE A 593 8.06 -46.81 31.80
N SER A 594 7.28 -47.89 31.80
CA SER A 594 7.33 -48.95 30.78
C SER A 594 6.89 -48.48 29.39
N LEU A 595 5.80 -47.69 29.30
CA LEU A 595 5.35 -47.09 28.04
C LEU A 595 6.32 -46.04 27.52
N ARG A 596 6.96 -45.28 28.41
CA ARG A 596 7.92 -44.24 28.04
C ARG A 596 9.20 -44.83 27.47
N CYS A 597 9.69 -45.95 28.03
CA CYS A 597 10.78 -46.71 27.43
C CYS A 597 10.42 -47.21 26.02
N LYS A 598 9.20 -47.74 25.81
CA LYS A 598 8.74 -48.14 24.47
C LYS A 598 8.72 -46.97 23.49
N HIS A 599 8.26 -45.80 23.93
CA HIS A 599 8.20 -44.59 23.08
C HIS A 599 9.60 -44.03 22.76
N LEU A 600 10.52 -44.07 23.73
CA LEU A 600 11.91 -43.70 23.54
C LEU A 600 12.61 -44.63 22.53
N ILE A 601 12.44 -45.94 22.69
CA ILE A 601 12.96 -46.95 21.76
C ILE A 601 12.42 -46.71 20.35
N LYS A 602 11.11 -46.48 20.20
CA LYS A 602 10.50 -46.17 18.90
C LYS A 602 11.10 -44.92 18.25
N ARG A 603 11.33 -43.86 19.02
CA ARG A 603 11.89 -42.60 18.52
C ARG A 603 13.37 -42.72 18.14
N SER A 604 14.16 -43.46 18.93
CA SER A 604 15.55 -43.77 18.60
C SER A 604 15.66 -44.62 17.32
N LEU A 605 14.79 -45.62 17.16
CA LEU A 605 14.74 -46.45 15.96
C LEU A 605 14.32 -45.64 14.72
N GLN A 606 13.37 -44.70 14.84
CA GLN A 606 13.01 -43.80 13.74
C GLN A 606 14.20 -42.94 13.29
N PHE A 607 14.99 -42.42 14.23
CA PHE A 607 16.20 -41.65 13.92
C PHE A 607 17.25 -42.52 13.22
N VAL A 608 17.49 -43.74 13.72
CA VAL A 608 18.39 -44.72 13.09
C VAL A 608 17.95 -45.04 11.67
N PHE A 609 16.65 -45.28 11.43
CA PHE A 609 16.14 -45.53 10.08
C PHE A 609 16.24 -44.31 9.17
N SER A 610 15.98 -43.10 9.69
CA SER A 610 16.18 -41.87 8.93
C SER A 610 17.65 -41.66 8.55
N PHE A 611 18.58 -41.99 9.44
CA PHE A 611 20.02 -41.91 9.19
C PHE A 611 20.47 -42.95 8.14
N LEU A 612 20.02 -44.20 8.26
CA LEU A 612 20.30 -45.24 7.27
C LEU A 612 19.68 -44.93 5.90
N ARG A 613 18.55 -44.21 5.83
CA ARG A 613 17.96 -43.76 4.56
C ARG A 613 18.81 -42.66 3.89
N LYS A 614 19.44 -41.79 4.68
CA LYS A 614 20.33 -40.71 4.18
C LYS A 614 21.74 -41.20 3.82
N HIS A 615 22.17 -42.36 4.32
CA HIS A 615 23.50 -42.93 4.06
C HIS A 615 23.42 -44.36 3.46
N PRO A 616 23.28 -44.48 2.13
CA PRO A 616 23.06 -45.77 1.45
C PRO A 616 24.18 -46.80 1.65
N ASN A 617 25.44 -46.34 1.69
CA ASN A 617 26.60 -47.21 1.87
C ASN A 617 26.60 -47.86 3.26
N VAL A 618 26.26 -47.09 4.31
CA VAL A 618 26.12 -47.60 5.68
C VAL A 618 24.95 -48.57 5.80
N LYS A 619 23.83 -48.27 5.12
CA LYS A 619 22.67 -49.17 5.03
C LYS A 619 23.04 -50.52 4.43
N HIS A 620 23.86 -50.53 3.37
CA HIS A 620 24.31 -51.77 2.73
C HIS A 620 25.24 -52.58 3.65
N SER A 621 26.17 -51.93 4.34
CA SER A 621 27.06 -52.58 5.33
C SER A 621 26.29 -53.16 6.51
N VAL A 622 25.31 -52.42 7.05
CA VAL A 622 24.44 -52.86 8.15
C VAL A 622 23.54 -54.02 7.71
N GLY A 623 22.97 -53.95 6.50
CA GLY A 623 22.20 -55.05 5.91
C GLY A 623 23.03 -56.33 5.76
N ASN A 624 24.25 -56.22 5.23
CA ASN A 624 25.17 -57.35 5.09
C ASN A 624 25.58 -57.95 6.44
N ALA A 625 25.83 -57.11 7.46
CA ALA A 625 26.12 -57.57 8.81
C ALA A 625 24.92 -58.30 9.44
N LEU A 626 23.71 -57.76 9.28
CA LEU A 626 22.47 -58.40 9.76
C LEU A 626 22.20 -59.73 9.03
N HIS A 627 22.55 -59.84 7.75
CA HIS A 627 22.49 -61.11 7.02
C HIS A 627 23.50 -62.13 7.54
N LYS A 628 24.76 -61.73 7.76
CA LYS A 628 25.80 -62.61 8.32
C LYS A 628 25.48 -63.10 9.73
N LEU A 629 24.78 -62.30 10.52
CA LEU A 629 24.36 -62.63 11.88
C LEU A 629 23.00 -63.36 11.94
N GLY A 630 22.33 -63.59 10.80
CA GLY A 630 21.00 -64.23 10.76
C GLY A 630 19.85 -63.37 11.31
N LEU A 631 20.10 -62.11 11.64
CA LEU A 631 19.14 -61.18 12.26
C LEU A 631 18.41 -60.28 11.26
N TYR A 632 18.65 -60.49 9.96
CA TYR A 632 18.04 -59.67 8.91
C TYR A 632 16.51 -59.75 8.90
N GLN A 633 15.93 -60.96 9.00
CA GLN A 633 14.48 -61.15 8.98
C GLN A 633 13.77 -60.47 10.17
N PRO A 634 14.21 -60.66 11.44
CA PRO A 634 13.67 -59.91 12.57
C PRO A 634 13.77 -58.38 12.40
N ALA A 635 14.91 -57.88 11.93
CA ALA A 635 15.13 -56.44 11.74
C ALA A 635 14.25 -55.88 10.61
N TYR A 636 14.06 -56.63 9.53
CA TYR A 636 13.21 -56.26 8.40
C TYR A 636 11.72 -56.23 8.77
N GLN A 637 11.25 -57.20 9.55
CA GLN A 637 9.89 -57.20 10.09
C GLN A 637 9.64 -56.02 11.02
N LEU A 638 10.61 -55.67 11.87
CA LEU A 638 10.55 -54.51 12.74
C LEU A 638 10.49 -53.20 11.93
N TYR A 639 11.31 -53.08 10.89
CA TYR A 639 11.29 -51.94 9.96
C TYR A 639 9.93 -51.80 9.27
N ARG A 640 9.35 -52.90 8.77
CA ARG A 640 8.05 -52.91 8.07
C ARG A 640 6.88 -52.56 9.00
N ARG A 641 6.89 -53.03 10.26
CA ARG A 641 5.89 -52.64 11.27
C ARG A 641 5.96 -51.16 11.65
N MET A 642 7.14 -50.57 11.61
CA MET A 642 7.34 -49.17 11.97
C MET A 642 7.10 -48.18 10.82
N ASN A 643 7.22 -48.64 9.57
CA ASN A 643 6.97 -47.88 8.36
C ASN A 643 5.95 -48.65 7.48
N PRO A 644 4.66 -48.66 7.85
CA PRO A 644 3.62 -49.18 6.96
C PRO A 644 3.66 -48.38 5.65
N LEU A 645 3.60 -49.08 4.52
CA LEU A 645 3.41 -48.44 3.21
C LEU A 645 2.05 -47.71 3.26
N PRO A 646 1.92 -46.50 2.69
CA PRO A 646 0.61 -45.86 2.56
C PRO A 646 -0.33 -46.86 1.87
N GLU A 647 -1.51 -47.10 2.45
CA GLU A 647 -2.61 -47.71 1.71
C GLU A 647 -2.87 -46.81 0.50
N SER A 648 -2.46 -47.27 -0.69
CA SER A 648 -2.78 -46.59 -1.93
C SER A 648 -4.30 -46.70 -2.11
N HIS A 649 -4.97 -45.54 -2.14
CA HIS A 649 -6.27 -45.38 -2.77
C HIS A 649 -6.13 -45.63 -4.29
N GLU A 650 -5.80 -46.85 -4.68
CA GLU A 650 -5.72 -47.35 -6.06
C GLU A 650 -6.56 -48.63 -6.18
N GLN A 651 -7.85 -48.51 -5.82
CA GLN A 651 -8.91 -49.36 -6.37
C GLN A 651 -9.87 -48.54 -7.27
N ALA A 652 -9.39 -47.40 -7.78
CA ALA A 652 -10.08 -46.62 -8.79
C ALA A 652 -9.05 -46.12 -9.81
N ASN A 653 -8.61 -47.02 -10.70
CA ASN A 653 -8.11 -46.78 -12.06
C ASN A 653 -7.31 -47.99 -12.56
N GLU A 654 -8.00 -49.10 -12.84
CA GLU A 654 -7.51 -50.06 -13.83
C GLU A 654 -7.52 -49.38 -15.20
N HIS A 655 -6.39 -48.78 -15.59
CA HIS A 655 -5.93 -48.60 -16.98
C HIS A 655 -4.81 -47.55 -17.06
N LYS A 656 -3.56 -48.04 -17.04
CA LYS A 656 -2.35 -47.57 -17.76
C LYS A 656 -1.09 -47.95 -16.99
N ALA A 657 -0.76 -49.25 -16.96
CA ALA A 657 0.61 -49.67 -16.69
C ALA A 657 1.44 -49.43 -17.97
N SER A 658 2.65 -48.91 -17.84
CA SER A 658 3.49 -48.58 -18.98
C SER A 658 3.95 -49.86 -19.71
N HIS A 659 3.99 -49.83 -21.04
CA HIS A 659 4.32 -51.00 -21.87
C HIS A 659 5.72 -51.60 -21.56
N THR A 660 6.58 -50.81 -20.92
CA THR A 660 7.93 -51.16 -20.49
C THR A 660 7.94 -52.01 -19.21
N GLU A 661 6.99 -51.79 -18.29
CA GLU A 661 6.90 -52.57 -17.03
C GLU A 661 6.38 -53.98 -17.27
N LEU A 662 5.47 -54.15 -18.24
CA LEU A 662 4.99 -55.47 -18.67
C LEU A 662 6.08 -56.32 -19.33
N GLN A 663 7.04 -55.69 -20.04
CA GLN A 663 8.17 -56.40 -20.67
C GLN A 663 9.25 -56.85 -19.67
N ILE A 664 9.31 -56.26 -18.49
CA ILE A 664 10.22 -56.67 -17.41
C ILE A 664 9.67 -57.89 -16.66
N LEU A 665 8.33 -58.00 -16.56
CA LEU A 665 7.66 -59.12 -15.90
C LEU A 665 7.53 -60.36 -16.79
N HIS A 666 7.58 -60.20 -18.12
CA HIS A 666 7.49 -61.26 -19.13
C HIS A 666 8.73 -61.27 -20.06
N PRO A 667 9.86 -61.89 -19.63
CA PRO A 667 11.10 -61.92 -20.39
C PRO A 667 10.99 -62.54 -21.79
N GLU A 668 9.99 -63.40 -22.02
CA GLU A 668 9.61 -64.01 -23.30
C GLU A 668 9.16 -63.01 -24.38
N TRP A 669 8.84 -61.76 -23.99
CA TRP A 669 8.41 -60.71 -24.92
C TRP A 669 9.54 -59.75 -25.32
N LEU A 670 10.77 -60.01 -24.84
CA LEU A 670 11.95 -59.25 -25.23
C LEU A 670 12.39 -59.62 -26.66
N PRO A 671 12.85 -58.65 -27.48
CA PRO A 671 13.46 -58.96 -28.77
C PRO A 671 14.61 -59.97 -28.62
N PRO A 672 14.79 -60.92 -29.56
CA PRO A 672 15.70 -62.06 -29.38
C PRO A 672 17.14 -61.67 -28.96
N ALA A 673 17.67 -60.59 -29.55
CA ALA A 673 19.01 -60.08 -29.22
C ALA A 673 19.14 -59.57 -27.77
N VAL A 674 18.05 -59.02 -27.20
CA VAL A 674 18.02 -58.51 -25.82
C VAL A 674 17.76 -59.65 -24.84
N HIS A 675 16.91 -60.61 -25.20
CA HIS A 675 16.67 -61.81 -24.42
C HIS A 675 17.96 -62.65 -24.25
N GLU A 676 18.79 -62.73 -25.28
CA GLU A 676 20.07 -63.46 -25.22
C GLU A 676 21.07 -62.82 -24.24
N ILE A 677 21.12 -61.48 -24.19
CA ILE A 677 21.94 -60.72 -23.25
C ILE A 677 21.40 -60.91 -21.82
N TYR A 678 20.08 -60.86 -21.64
CA TYR A 678 19.43 -61.11 -20.36
C TYR A 678 19.78 -62.51 -19.82
N LEU A 679 19.67 -63.55 -20.64
CA LEU A 679 20.04 -64.92 -20.25
C LEU A 679 21.53 -65.09 -19.90
N LYS A 680 22.42 -64.37 -20.59
CA LYS A 680 23.87 -64.37 -20.27
C LYS A 680 24.16 -63.69 -18.92
N LEU A 681 23.39 -62.66 -18.56
CA LEU A 681 23.53 -61.94 -17.30
C LEU A 681 22.90 -62.69 -16.11
N THR A 682 21.86 -63.49 -16.33
CA THR A 682 21.17 -64.24 -15.27
C THR A 682 21.73 -65.64 -15.02
N LYS A 683 22.49 -66.24 -15.95
CA LYS A 683 23.16 -67.55 -15.75
C LYS A 683 24.46 -67.51 -14.95
N ASN A 684 24.99 -66.32 -14.62
CA ASN A 684 26.15 -66.15 -13.73
C ASN A 684 25.77 -65.70 -12.31
N LYS A 685 24.57 -66.10 -11.83
CA LYS A 685 24.12 -65.90 -10.45
C LYS A 685 23.62 -67.19 -9.83
#